data_AF-A0A1G0UVF5-F1
#
_entry.id   AF-A0A1G0UVF5-F1
#
_cell.length_a   1.000
_cell.length_b   1.000
_cell.length_c   1.000
_cell.angle_alpha   90.00
_cell.angle_beta   90.00
_cell.angle_gamma   90.00
#
_symmetry.space_group_name_H-M   'P 1'
#
loop_
_entity.id
_entity.type
_entity.pdbx_description
1 polymer ?
#
loop_
_entity_poly.entity_id
_entity_poly.type
_entity_poly.pdbx_seq_one_letter_code
_entity_poly.pdbx_strand_id
1 'polypeptide(L)'
;MEKSEENPSYLRDVIFPGIRDRNTILFLGAGASVGTKRFLGQQIIDLYSDKLGIRLTVNNLVDFVDQLSANPDIFDRDDFDTWVTETFSEKLKPTETHSAIVRMNWREIITTNFDLLIERAYDQIVGTRDHLLKIKVIRNWDSYRYYPANDEIKYVKLSGCVSNKDKYPLVFSSKDFHSAGRFYKIVLSSLENLSPQINFLAMGYSFTDPFSKMLLDKFDSYNFRRKKWMISVDPFIQDEQLPFFRDNQIAVIKMTCDEFIGEYVDWENSQDKVFYNLKRIKYSDVEKKIISVPPDLALRLGDNFVQLSDYYKSAYVEPKDFYKGETPNFEIVKKDYDVVKRKLVDEIKDEARRLLNENNALVPILLLTGSYGIGKSTLCYRLIRELLLDMPSKYLGFEIINASKINSIDIGELLSKSRAKNIIIFFNGIDVDSIFKSLLDFRNKLSIEQYTEFRILLLASIRDNILTKYKLNKELLNALEINVDIPFNRDEAAELIEKLSDSGLISYRDAKQKNILVDKVINKFSGDSFITLISLISSSHHANTLIDAYNQLTKDAQKAFLFTSLFYRFHILTPVSLLQKMISKNWEDFRRDILEYDSKNILVQEIIDATGTEPDLYFRTKHPIVSQKLVELLLPNEDKRFDTYQALLKRLNYNTYNAGLVIDLLRAIENSEDLTTKKINKLYDVCGSEFAGDPHFTLHYAINLQHRNNEADLKVAIEKVQYVESVLETRNHFLIHRRAVLNFMMAKLKYQQEIELSDTYIYINEARALFEIKTVLDPFSAYSYVDYIKLEVWCYEKIVLDNENRIQQYVKIEELFDKAEKSVFENSHWIANMRADFIKNVKNKFAKSDGEYLSFLDEIYQKESLRPYAIILKYYYYESVQENNKLEVLIRELEEYDYLNDVERLLFKHYGRNLFVTDNRTKLFQLIQGNKDIEQQDPIRFHYYTYIAEAYNKNFQYSKEHIYTLKNKFYYLNPKLCETWIDNETREPRIFDAVITESRNHKIRVRVIDLQQEFNLRKSNYDMFDLSISSHHQVTLHFFLTGIRAEIIT
;
A
#
# COMPACT_ATOMS: atom_id res chain seq x y z
N MET A 1 -43.68 32.63 -3.82
CA MET A 1 -44.09 32.99 -5.19
C MET A 1 -45.50 33.59 -5.26
N GLU A 2 -46.19 33.87 -4.15
CA GLU A 2 -47.61 34.30 -4.18
C GLU A 2 -47.86 35.80 -4.42
N LYS A 3 -46.82 36.63 -4.68
CA LYS A 3 -46.99 38.09 -4.88
C LYS A 3 -46.09 38.76 -5.94
N SER A 4 -45.44 38.00 -6.83
CA SER A 4 -44.42 38.57 -7.74
C SER A 4 -44.72 38.43 -9.24
N GLU A 5 -45.89 37.97 -9.64
CA GLU A 5 -46.24 37.69 -11.05
C GLU A 5 -46.36 38.96 -11.92
N GLU A 6 -46.31 40.17 -11.33
CA GLU A 6 -46.36 41.46 -12.06
C GLU A 6 -45.13 42.36 -11.83
N ASN A 7 -44.06 41.89 -11.16
CA ASN A 7 -42.93 42.75 -10.78
C ASN A 7 -41.74 42.61 -11.77
N PRO A 8 -41.31 43.68 -12.46
CA PRO A 8 -40.09 43.69 -13.29
C PRO A 8 -38.83 43.20 -12.56
N SER A 9 -38.81 43.26 -11.23
CA SER A 9 -37.70 42.74 -10.42
C SER A 9 -37.53 41.22 -10.55
N TYR A 10 -38.61 40.44 -10.72
CA TYR A 10 -38.53 38.98 -10.80
C TYR A 10 -37.75 38.52 -12.04
N LEU A 11 -37.91 39.21 -13.17
CA LEU A 11 -37.10 38.98 -14.37
C LEU A 11 -35.61 39.20 -14.08
N ARG A 12 -35.27 40.32 -13.45
CA ARG A 12 -33.88 40.73 -13.18
C ARG A 12 -33.21 39.94 -12.05
N ASP A 13 -33.97 39.44 -11.09
CA ASP A 13 -33.46 38.75 -9.90
C ASP A 13 -33.42 37.23 -10.04
N VAL A 14 -34.24 36.64 -10.92
CA VAL A 14 -34.39 35.18 -11.03
C VAL A 14 -34.18 34.68 -12.46
N ILE A 15 -34.83 35.30 -13.45
CA ILE A 15 -34.88 34.76 -14.81
C ILE A 15 -33.61 35.08 -15.59
N PHE A 16 -33.22 36.34 -15.62
CA PHE A 16 -32.01 36.76 -16.33
C PHE A 16 -30.73 36.15 -15.75
N PRO A 17 -30.52 36.09 -14.41
CA PRO A 17 -29.43 35.31 -13.83
C PRO A 17 -29.49 33.82 -14.22
N GLY A 18 -30.69 33.23 -14.21
CA GLY A 18 -30.88 31.85 -14.62
C GLY A 18 -30.51 31.58 -16.09
N ILE A 19 -30.73 32.54 -16.99
CA ILE A 19 -30.29 32.45 -18.39
C ILE A 19 -28.76 32.59 -18.45
N ARG A 20 -28.18 33.61 -17.80
CA ARG A 20 -26.72 33.86 -17.79
C ARG A 20 -25.92 32.67 -17.24
N ASP A 21 -26.41 32.03 -16.18
CA ASP A 21 -25.76 30.91 -15.49
C ASP A 21 -26.07 29.54 -16.14
N ARG A 22 -26.74 29.53 -17.30
CA ARG A 22 -27.10 28.31 -18.03
C ARG A 22 -28.00 27.35 -17.25
N ASN A 23 -28.93 27.93 -16.50
CA ASN A 23 -29.92 27.22 -15.70
C ASN A 23 -31.34 27.43 -16.25
N THR A 24 -31.51 27.79 -17.53
CA THR A 24 -32.84 27.98 -18.14
C THR A 24 -33.00 27.11 -19.38
N ILE A 25 -34.08 26.33 -19.43
CA ILE A 25 -34.52 25.61 -20.63
C ILE A 25 -35.61 26.44 -21.31
N LEU A 26 -35.42 26.72 -22.60
CA LEU A 26 -36.33 27.52 -23.40
C LEU A 26 -37.29 26.61 -24.18
N PHE A 27 -38.59 26.82 -23.98
CA PHE A 27 -39.66 26.29 -24.81
C PHE A 27 -40.04 27.35 -25.85
N LEU A 28 -39.69 27.13 -27.11
CA LEU A 28 -39.95 28.07 -28.22
C LEU A 28 -41.13 27.62 -29.09
N GLY A 29 -42.16 28.44 -29.18
CA GLY A 29 -43.37 28.19 -29.98
C GLY A 29 -43.47 29.09 -31.21
N ALA A 30 -44.53 28.91 -32.00
CA ALA A 30 -44.69 29.59 -33.29
C ALA A 30 -44.87 31.10 -33.14
N GLY A 31 -45.32 31.56 -31.96
CA GLY A 31 -45.43 32.99 -31.65
C GLY A 31 -44.09 33.72 -31.61
N ALA A 32 -42.98 33.01 -31.38
CA ALA A 32 -41.64 33.60 -31.45
C ALA A 32 -41.11 33.75 -32.88
N SER A 33 -41.74 33.07 -33.84
CA SER A 33 -41.45 33.18 -35.28
C SER A 33 -42.29 34.27 -35.97
N VAL A 34 -43.01 35.11 -35.21
CA VAL A 34 -43.89 36.15 -35.73
C VAL A 34 -43.07 37.38 -36.17
N GLY A 35 -42.83 37.49 -37.48
CA GLY A 35 -42.23 38.67 -38.11
C GLY A 35 -43.23 39.48 -38.94
N THR A 36 -42.78 40.01 -40.08
CA THR A 36 -43.61 40.80 -41.03
C THR A 36 -44.71 39.98 -41.73
N LYS A 37 -44.58 38.66 -41.79
CA LYS A 37 -45.62 37.73 -42.25
C LYS A 37 -45.90 36.71 -41.15
N ARG A 38 -47.18 36.45 -40.89
CA ARG A 38 -47.63 35.52 -39.86
C ARG A 38 -48.05 34.21 -40.53
N PHE A 39 -47.53 33.09 -40.04
CA PHE A 39 -47.92 31.73 -40.43
C PHE A 39 -48.29 30.94 -39.17
N LEU A 40 -49.21 31.50 -38.38
CA LEU A 40 -49.78 30.81 -37.23
C LEU A 40 -50.80 29.76 -37.69
N GLY A 41 -51.17 28.84 -36.79
CA GLY A 41 -52.07 27.72 -37.12
C GLY A 41 -53.33 28.12 -37.89
N GLN A 42 -54.01 29.19 -37.47
CA GLN A 42 -55.21 29.70 -38.15
C GLN A 42 -54.93 30.15 -39.59
N GLN A 43 -53.78 30.80 -39.83
CA GLN A 43 -53.46 31.32 -41.16
C GLN A 43 -53.04 30.21 -42.12
N ILE A 44 -52.45 29.14 -41.58
CA ILE A 44 -52.18 27.92 -42.35
C ILE A 44 -53.51 27.29 -42.79
N ILE A 45 -54.50 27.23 -41.89
CA ILE A 45 -55.86 26.76 -42.20
C ILE A 45 -56.48 27.63 -43.29
N ASP A 46 -56.47 28.95 -43.13
CA ASP A 46 -57.10 29.88 -44.07
C ASP A 46 -56.46 29.78 -45.47
N LEU A 47 -55.11 29.84 -45.55
CA LEU A 47 -54.37 29.78 -46.81
C LEU A 47 -54.54 28.43 -47.55
N TYR A 48 -54.58 27.32 -46.80
CA TYR A 48 -54.74 26.01 -47.41
C TYR A 48 -56.20 25.70 -47.76
N SER A 49 -57.16 26.21 -46.98
CA SER A 49 -58.60 26.15 -47.31
C SER A 49 -58.88 26.91 -48.61
N ASP A 50 -58.26 28.08 -48.80
CA ASP A 50 -58.33 28.84 -50.05
C ASP A 50 -57.71 28.07 -51.22
N LYS A 51 -56.57 27.37 -51.01
CA LYS A 51 -55.94 26.50 -52.03
C LYS A 51 -56.90 25.37 -52.47
N LEU A 52 -57.62 24.77 -51.54
CA LEU A 52 -58.55 23.66 -51.79
C LEU A 52 -59.97 24.11 -52.22
N GLY A 53 -60.30 25.39 -52.08
CA GLY A 53 -61.65 25.91 -52.37
C GLY A 53 -62.72 25.43 -51.38
N ILE A 54 -62.34 25.07 -50.16
CA ILE A 54 -63.22 24.52 -49.11
C ILE A 54 -63.43 25.53 -47.98
N ARG A 55 -64.53 25.40 -47.23
CA ARG A 55 -64.78 26.17 -46.01
C ARG A 55 -65.10 25.22 -44.87
N LEU A 56 -64.13 24.97 -44.01
CA LEU A 56 -64.30 24.25 -42.75
C LEU A 56 -64.39 25.25 -41.59
N THR A 57 -65.30 25.02 -40.65
CA THR A 57 -65.43 25.83 -39.42
C THR A 57 -64.55 25.25 -38.32
N VAL A 58 -63.23 25.30 -38.55
CA VAL A 58 -62.23 24.75 -37.62
C VAL A 58 -61.17 25.79 -37.35
N ASN A 59 -60.84 25.98 -36.06
CA ASN A 59 -59.93 27.03 -35.60
C ASN A 59 -58.57 26.48 -35.10
N ASN A 60 -58.33 25.18 -35.30
CA ASN A 60 -57.11 24.48 -34.88
C ASN A 60 -56.59 23.57 -36.00
N LEU A 61 -55.28 23.61 -36.21
CA LEU A 61 -54.60 22.90 -37.30
C LEU A 61 -54.70 21.38 -37.17
N VAL A 62 -54.68 20.84 -35.94
CA VAL A 62 -54.81 19.39 -35.70
C VAL A 62 -56.18 18.89 -36.13
N ASP A 63 -57.23 19.54 -35.66
CA ASP A 63 -58.61 19.17 -35.99
C ASP A 63 -58.90 19.37 -37.49
N PHE A 64 -58.30 20.40 -38.10
CA PHE A 64 -58.43 20.67 -39.53
C PHE A 64 -57.86 19.53 -40.36
N VAL A 65 -56.65 19.08 -40.05
CA VAL A 65 -55.99 17.98 -40.76
C VAL A 65 -56.65 16.64 -40.45
N ASP A 66 -57.12 16.40 -39.23
CA ASP A 66 -57.88 15.19 -38.88
C ASP A 66 -59.19 15.09 -39.68
N GLN A 67 -59.92 16.20 -39.84
CA GLN A 67 -61.15 16.25 -40.65
C GLN A 67 -60.88 16.08 -42.14
N LEU A 68 -59.83 16.73 -42.67
CA LEU A 68 -59.45 16.57 -44.07
C LEU A 68 -58.96 15.16 -44.39
N SER A 69 -58.20 14.55 -43.48
CA SER A 69 -57.72 13.17 -43.63
C SER A 69 -58.84 12.14 -43.70
N ALA A 70 -60.06 12.48 -43.25
CA ALA A 70 -61.23 11.62 -43.38
C ALA A 70 -61.84 11.63 -44.80
N ASN A 71 -61.40 12.53 -45.70
CA ASN A 71 -61.87 12.63 -47.07
C ASN A 71 -60.71 12.56 -48.09
N PRO A 72 -60.27 11.35 -48.48
CA PRO A 72 -59.12 11.14 -49.37
C PRO A 72 -59.28 11.71 -50.79
N ASP A 73 -60.51 11.98 -51.24
CA ASP A 73 -60.78 12.52 -52.60
C ASP A 73 -60.45 14.02 -52.71
N ILE A 74 -60.37 14.73 -51.58
CA ILE A 74 -60.15 16.19 -51.51
C ILE A 74 -58.79 16.53 -50.91
N PHE A 75 -58.27 15.67 -50.03
CA PHE A 75 -57.05 15.93 -49.27
C PHE A 75 -56.02 14.82 -49.47
N ASP A 76 -54.87 15.20 -50.02
CA ASP A 76 -53.65 14.40 -49.98
C ASP A 76 -52.70 14.95 -48.92
N ARG A 77 -52.32 14.10 -47.97
CA ARG A 77 -51.42 14.48 -46.87
C ARG A 77 -50.04 14.85 -47.38
N ASP A 78 -49.55 14.20 -48.44
CA ASP A 78 -48.21 14.50 -48.95
C ASP A 78 -48.15 15.86 -49.66
N ASP A 79 -49.21 16.25 -50.39
CA ASP A 79 -49.36 17.61 -50.95
C ASP A 79 -49.38 18.67 -49.84
N PHE A 80 -50.13 18.43 -48.76
CA PHE A 80 -50.18 19.36 -47.63
C PHE A 80 -48.81 19.56 -46.99
N ASP A 81 -48.12 18.47 -46.64
CA ASP A 81 -46.79 18.54 -46.02
C ASP A 81 -45.74 19.18 -46.95
N THR A 82 -45.86 18.95 -48.27
CA THR A 82 -45.02 19.62 -49.28
C THR A 82 -45.29 21.11 -49.33
N TRP A 83 -46.55 21.51 -49.40
CA TRP A 83 -46.95 22.92 -49.44
C TRP A 83 -46.52 23.68 -48.18
N VAL A 84 -46.64 23.07 -47.00
CA VAL A 84 -46.12 23.62 -45.75
C VAL A 84 -44.60 23.76 -45.85
N THR A 85 -43.89 22.71 -46.27
CA THR A 85 -42.42 22.72 -46.38
C THR A 85 -41.92 23.84 -47.29
N GLU A 86 -42.52 24.03 -48.46
CA GLU A 86 -42.20 25.09 -49.42
C GLU A 86 -42.51 26.48 -48.84
N THR A 87 -43.70 26.66 -48.27
CA THR A 87 -44.14 27.94 -47.68
C THR A 87 -43.20 28.41 -46.58
N PHE A 88 -42.79 27.51 -45.69
CA PHE A 88 -41.87 27.81 -44.60
C PHE A 88 -40.42 27.98 -45.06
N SER A 89 -39.97 27.23 -46.08
CA SER A 89 -38.59 27.29 -46.56
C SER A 89 -38.29 28.56 -47.35
N GLU A 90 -39.22 29.02 -48.20
CA GLU A 90 -39.03 30.16 -49.10
C GLU A 90 -39.34 31.52 -48.48
N LYS A 91 -40.33 31.61 -47.57
CA LYS A 91 -40.92 32.89 -47.17
C LYS A 91 -40.48 33.40 -45.79
N LEU A 92 -39.79 32.58 -44.99
CA LEU A 92 -39.36 32.93 -43.64
C LEU A 92 -37.86 33.24 -43.57
N LYS A 93 -37.50 34.37 -42.95
CA LYS A 93 -36.12 34.78 -42.67
C LYS A 93 -35.93 35.03 -41.17
N PRO A 94 -34.75 34.75 -40.59
CA PRO A 94 -34.49 35.04 -39.18
C PRO A 94 -34.66 36.52 -38.87
N THR A 95 -35.26 36.83 -37.72
CA THR A 95 -35.37 38.18 -37.15
C THR A 95 -34.24 38.43 -36.15
N GLU A 96 -34.10 39.67 -35.67
CA GLU A 96 -33.15 40.00 -34.58
C GLU A 96 -33.40 39.17 -33.32
N THR A 97 -34.65 38.84 -33.01
CA THR A 97 -35.05 37.93 -31.92
C THR A 97 -34.39 36.56 -32.06
N HIS A 98 -34.41 35.98 -33.25
CA HIS A 98 -33.78 34.68 -33.51
C HIS A 98 -32.26 34.78 -33.34
N SER A 99 -31.65 35.85 -33.86
CA SER A 99 -30.22 36.14 -33.70
C SER A 99 -29.83 36.36 -32.24
N ALA A 100 -30.70 36.92 -31.41
CA ALA A 100 -30.46 37.08 -29.99
C ALA A 100 -30.60 35.74 -29.23
N ILE A 101 -31.62 34.94 -29.56
CA ILE A 101 -31.82 33.62 -28.96
C ILE A 101 -30.58 32.74 -29.16
N VAL A 102 -29.96 32.74 -30.34
CA VAL A 102 -28.75 31.91 -30.59
C VAL A 102 -27.49 32.43 -29.88
N ARG A 103 -27.48 33.66 -29.37
CA ARG A 103 -26.37 34.25 -28.59
C ARG A 103 -26.47 33.96 -27.09
N MET A 104 -27.67 33.66 -26.59
CA MET A 104 -27.89 33.50 -25.15
C MET A 104 -27.45 32.13 -24.62
N ASN A 105 -27.11 32.06 -23.33
CA ASN A 105 -26.51 30.89 -22.68
C ASN A 105 -27.56 29.87 -22.22
N TRP A 106 -28.36 29.32 -23.14
CA TRP A 106 -29.41 28.37 -22.79
C TRP A 106 -28.87 27.03 -22.29
N ARG A 107 -29.63 26.36 -21.42
CA ARG A 107 -29.35 24.97 -21.03
C ARG A 107 -29.71 24.00 -22.16
N GLU A 108 -30.91 24.17 -22.70
CA GLU A 108 -31.50 23.39 -23.79
C GLU A 108 -32.63 24.23 -24.42
N ILE A 109 -32.85 24.10 -25.72
CA ILE A 109 -33.96 24.74 -26.44
C ILE A 109 -34.87 23.63 -26.96
N ILE A 110 -36.16 23.70 -26.64
CA ILE A 110 -37.19 22.74 -27.07
C ILE A 110 -38.22 23.53 -27.86
N THR A 111 -38.51 23.12 -29.09
CA THR A 111 -39.45 23.82 -29.96
C THR A 111 -40.47 22.89 -30.59
N THR A 112 -41.64 23.42 -30.88
CA THR A 112 -42.68 22.80 -31.72
C THR A 112 -42.70 23.39 -33.13
N ASN A 113 -41.77 24.29 -33.45
CA ASN A 113 -41.69 24.92 -34.75
C ASN A 113 -41.03 24.00 -35.78
N PHE A 114 -41.58 23.99 -36.99
CA PHE A 114 -41.06 23.17 -38.09
C PHE A 114 -39.94 23.89 -38.87
N ASP A 115 -39.95 25.22 -38.84
CA ASP A 115 -39.09 26.14 -39.60
C ASP A 115 -37.60 26.05 -39.28
N LEU A 116 -36.72 26.60 -40.14
CA LEU A 116 -35.27 26.58 -39.95
C LEU A 116 -34.70 27.92 -39.43
N LEU A 117 -35.50 28.74 -38.74
CA LEU A 117 -35.10 30.11 -38.39
C LEU A 117 -33.95 30.16 -37.38
N ILE A 118 -34.00 29.34 -36.33
CA ILE A 118 -32.92 29.24 -35.33
C ILE A 118 -31.66 28.65 -35.97
N GLU A 119 -31.78 27.62 -36.80
CA GLU A 119 -30.64 27.06 -37.54
C GLU A 119 -29.97 28.11 -38.44
N ARG A 120 -30.77 28.83 -39.23
CA ARG A 120 -30.27 29.90 -40.13
C ARG A 120 -29.68 31.08 -39.35
N ALA A 121 -30.24 31.44 -38.19
CA ALA A 121 -29.69 32.48 -37.31
C ALA A 121 -28.33 32.06 -36.72
N TYR A 122 -28.21 30.79 -36.32
CA TYR A 122 -26.97 30.23 -35.82
C TYR A 122 -25.88 30.22 -36.90
N ASP A 123 -26.19 29.78 -38.12
CA ASP A 123 -25.24 29.76 -39.23
C ASP A 123 -24.65 31.16 -39.53
N GLN A 124 -25.38 32.24 -39.23
CA GLN A 124 -24.91 33.62 -39.40
C GLN A 124 -23.88 34.07 -38.35
N ILE A 125 -23.82 33.43 -37.18
CA ILE A 125 -22.89 33.79 -36.10
C ILE A 125 -21.66 32.89 -36.01
N VAL A 126 -21.67 31.72 -36.66
CA VAL A 126 -20.54 30.76 -36.63
C VAL A 126 -19.24 31.43 -37.07
N GLY A 127 -18.19 31.30 -36.25
CA GLY A 127 -16.86 31.87 -36.52
C GLY A 127 -16.71 33.35 -36.17
N THR A 128 -17.76 33.98 -35.64
CA THR A 128 -17.71 35.35 -35.12
C THR A 128 -17.53 35.36 -33.60
N ARG A 129 -17.27 36.55 -33.03
CA ARG A 129 -17.22 36.78 -31.56
C ARG A 129 -18.53 36.44 -30.84
N ASP A 130 -19.64 36.38 -31.56
CA ASP A 130 -20.98 36.12 -31.01
C ASP A 130 -21.27 34.61 -30.89
N HIS A 131 -20.35 33.74 -31.35
CA HIS A 131 -20.48 32.29 -31.28
C HIS A 131 -20.02 31.74 -29.92
N LEU A 132 -20.93 31.75 -28.94
CA LEU A 132 -20.65 31.29 -27.58
C LEU A 132 -20.85 29.77 -27.40
N LEU A 133 -21.91 29.21 -27.99
CA LEU A 133 -22.27 27.80 -27.87
C LEU A 133 -22.63 27.23 -29.24
N LYS A 134 -22.24 25.99 -29.49
CA LYS A 134 -22.66 25.26 -30.69
C LYS A 134 -24.08 24.74 -30.52
N ILE A 135 -24.89 24.83 -31.56
CA ILE A 135 -26.25 24.28 -31.56
C ILE A 135 -26.27 22.90 -32.22
N LYS A 136 -26.61 21.87 -31.43
CA LYS A 136 -26.85 20.53 -31.95
C LYS A 136 -28.36 20.31 -32.15
N VAL A 137 -28.78 20.25 -33.41
CA VAL A 137 -30.20 20.04 -33.74
C VAL A 137 -30.59 18.57 -33.58
N ILE A 138 -31.63 18.32 -32.78
CA ILE A 138 -32.18 17.01 -32.44
C ILE A 138 -33.61 16.93 -32.98
N ARG A 139 -33.86 15.97 -33.87
CA ARG A 139 -35.13 15.88 -34.63
C ARG A 139 -35.86 14.54 -34.46
N ASN A 140 -35.25 13.57 -33.76
CA ASN A 140 -35.84 12.26 -33.52
C ASN A 140 -35.28 11.60 -32.25
N TRP A 141 -35.86 10.46 -31.88
CA TRP A 141 -35.51 9.76 -30.64
C TRP A 141 -34.09 9.19 -30.62
N ASP A 142 -33.53 8.76 -31.75
CA ASP A 142 -32.16 8.23 -31.83
C ASP A 142 -31.12 9.33 -31.57
N SER A 143 -31.28 10.48 -32.22
CA SER A 143 -30.38 11.62 -32.05
C SER A 143 -30.41 12.22 -30.64
N TYR A 144 -31.51 12.03 -29.90
CA TYR A 144 -31.64 12.57 -28.53
C TYR A 144 -30.71 11.92 -27.51
N ARG A 145 -30.27 10.66 -27.74
CA ARG A 145 -29.35 9.92 -26.85
C ARG A 145 -27.94 10.51 -26.77
N TYR A 146 -27.65 11.51 -27.60
CA TYR A 146 -26.42 12.28 -27.56
C TYR A 146 -26.26 13.04 -26.23
N TYR A 147 -25.05 13.07 -25.66
CA TYR A 147 -24.71 13.92 -24.51
C TYR A 147 -23.97 15.16 -25.03
N PRO A 148 -24.49 16.38 -24.78
CA PRO A 148 -23.88 17.60 -25.28
C PRO A 148 -22.59 17.90 -24.52
N ALA A 149 -21.55 18.38 -25.22
CA ALA A 149 -20.35 18.88 -24.57
C ALA A 149 -20.62 20.23 -23.87
N ASN A 150 -19.68 20.69 -23.05
CA ASN A 150 -19.85 21.93 -22.28
C ASN A 150 -20.01 23.17 -23.18
N ASP A 151 -19.55 23.13 -24.42
CA ASP A 151 -19.71 24.19 -25.42
C ASP A 151 -20.89 23.95 -26.38
N GLU A 152 -21.78 22.99 -26.10
CA GLU A 152 -22.91 22.66 -26.98
C GLU A 152 -24.26 22.71 -26.28
N ILE A 153 -25.30 23.15 -26.99
CA ILE A 153 -26.70 23.08 -26.55
C ILE A 153 -27.50 22.15 -27.45
N LYS A 154 -28.42 21.40 -26.84
CA LYS A 154 -29.44 20.65 -27.59
C LYS A 154 -30.52 21.62 -28.05
N TYR A 155 -30.84 21.57 -29.34
CA TYR A 155 -32.01 22.22 -29.93
C TYR A 155 -32.96 21.15 -30.44
N VAL A 156 -34.02 20.87 -29.69
CA VAL A 156 -34.92 19.75 -29.87
C VAL A 156 -36.19 20.19 -30.59
N LYS A 157 -36.49 19.59 -31.75
CA LYS A 157 -37.68 19.91 -32.54
C LYS A 157 -38.73 18.81 -32.39
N LEU A 158 -39.70 19.04 -31.52
CA LEU A 158 -40.71 18.06 -31.10
C LEU A 158 -41.70 17.70 -32.20
N SER A 159 -42.05 18.65 -33.06
CA SER A 159 -43.11 18.49 -34.06
C SER A 159 -42.59 18.04 -35.44
N GLY A 160 -41.31 17.70 -35.57
CA GLY A 160 -40.69 17.38 -36.87
C GLY A 160 -39.96 18.59 -37.48
N CYS A 161 -39.54 18.49 -38.74
CA CYS A 161 -38.70 19.51 -39.35
C CYS A 161 -38.81 19.57 -40.87
N VAL A 162 -38.99 20.78 -41.42
CA VAL A 162 -39.10 21.01 -42.88
C VAL A 162 -37.81 20.70 -43.66
N SER A 163 -36.67 20.50 -42.98
CA SER A 163 -35.40 20.14 -43.64
C SER A 163 -35.47 18.83 -44.41
N ASN A 164 -36.28 17.87 -43.95
CA ASN A 164 -36.48 16.57 -44.59
C ASN A 164 -37.74 15.92 -44.00
N LYS A 165 -38.89 16.08 -44.68
CA LYS A 165 -40.19 15.58 -44.21
C LYS A 165 -40.26 14.05 -44.12
N ASP A 166 -39.56 13.33 -45.00
CA ASP A 166 -39.56 11.86 -45.02
C ASP A 166 -38.86 11.28 -43.78
N LYS A 167 -37.77 11.91 -43.36
CA LYS A 167 -36.97 11.49 -42.21
C LYS A 167 -37.48 12.07 -40.88
N TYR A 168 -38.10 13.25 -40.92
CA TYR A 168 -38.62 13.97 -39.76
C TYR A 168 -40.07 14.40 -39.99
N PRO A 169 -41.03 13.46 -39.95
CA PRO A 169 -42.43 13.72 -40.28
C PRO A 169 -43.03 14.86 -39.46
N LEU A 170 -43.83 15.70 -40.12
CA LEU A 170 -44.48 16.85 -39.51
C LEU A 170 -45.69 16.41 -38.70
N VAL A 171 -45.80 16.86 -37.45
CA VAL A 171 -46.90 16.52 -36.55
C VAL A 171 -48.04 17.50 -36.73
N PHE A 172 -49.04 17.12 -37.53
CA PHE A 172 -50.20 17.95 -37.85
C PHE A 172 -51.55 17.29 -37.56
N SER A 173 -51.59 16.02 -37.15
CA SER A 173 -52.83 15.27 -36.86
C SER A 173 -52.75 14.56 -35.49
N SER A 174 -53.90 14.12 -34.96
CA SER A 174 -53.92 13.33 -33.72
C SER A 174 -53.12 12.02 -33.87
N LYS A 175 -53.18 11.40 -35.06
CA LYS A 175 -52.41 10.19 -35.39
C LYS A 175 -50.90 10.44 -35.37
N ASP A 176 -50.45 11.59 -35.85
CA ASP A 176 -49.03 11.95 -35.83
C ASP A 176 -48.54 12.14 -34.39
N PHE A 177 -49.35 12.79 -33.55
CA PHE A 177 -49.02 12.99 -32.13
C PHE A 177 -48.82 11.65 -31.41
N HIS A 178 -49.71 10.68 -31.66
CA HIS A 178 -49.55 9.32 -31.13
C HIS A 178 -48.27 8.64 -31.63
N SER A 179 -47.97 8.80 -32.92
CA SER A 179 -46.77 8.20 -33.56
C SER A 179 -45.47 8.81 -33.02
N ALA A 180 -45.47 10.12 -32.71
CA ALA A 180 -44.36 10.83 -32.07
C ALA A 180 -44.21 10.52 -30.57
N GLY A 181 -45.13 9.77 -29.96
CA GLY A 181 -45.19 9.51 -28.52
C GLY A 181 -43.90 8.94 -27.91
N ARG A 182 -43.13 8.13 -28.65
CA ARG A 182 -41.83 7.61 -28.20
C ARG A 182 -40.78 8.72 -28.06
N PHE A 183 -40.78 9.69 -28.98
CA PHE A 183 -39.87 10.82 -28.94
C PHE A 183 -40.27 11.82 -27.84
N TYR A 184 -41.56 12.12 -27.68
CA TYR A 184 -42.04 12.89 -26.53
C TYR A 184 -41.67 12.24 -25.20
N LYS A 185 -41.84 10.92 -25.07
CA LYS A 185 -41.47 10.21 -23.85
C LYS A 185 -39.99 10.41 -23.48
N ILE A 186 -39.06 10.20 -24.41
CA ILE A 186 -37.63 10.30 -24.10
C ILE A 186 -37.21 11.74 -23.75
N VAL A 187 -37.73 12.75 -24.47
CA VAL A 187 -37.41 14.16 -24.21
C VAL A 187 -38.00 14.61 -22.87
N LEU A 188 -39.28 14.34 -22.62
CA LEU A 188 -39.94 14.82 -21.41
C LEU A 188 -39.47 14.08 -20.15
N SER A 189 -39.15 12.78 -20.26
CA SER A 189 -38.59 12.02 -19.12
C SER A 189 -37.21 12.51 -18.68
N SER A 190 -36.40 13.11 -19.57
CA SER A 190 -35.08 13.63 -19.19
C SER A 190 -35.17 14.82 -18.24
N LEU A 191 -36.32 15.50 -18.21
CA LEU A 191 -36.55 16.65 -17.37
C LEU A 191 -36.87 16.23 -15.92
N GLU A 192 -37.35 15.02 -15.67
CA GLU A 192 -37.90 14.56 -14.37
C GLU A 192 -37.00 14.82 -13.14
N ASN A 193 -35.68 14.72 -13.30
CA ASN A 193 -34.69 14.80 -12.21
C ASN A 193 -33.83 16.08 -12.23
N LEU A 194 -34.32 17.19 -12.80
CA LEU A 194 -33.58 18.45 -12.86
C LEU A 194 -33.42 19.13 -11.48
N SER A 195 -32.25 19.72 -11.23
CA SER A 195 -31.95 20.49 -10.00
C SER A 195 -32.94 21.63 -9.77
N PRO A 196 -33.32 21.98 -8.52
CA PRO A 196 -34.27 23.05 -8.21
C PRO A 196 -33.96 24.40 -8.88
N GLN A 197 -32.69 24.71 -9.10
CA GLN A 197 -32.21 25.95 -9.71
C GLN A 197 -32.46 26.08 -11.23
N ILE A 198 -32.93 25.02 -11.90
CA ILE A 198 -33.23 25.05 -13.34
C ILE A 198 -34.67 25.56 -13.58
N ASN A 199 -34.81 26.60 -14.42
CA ASN A 199 -36.06 27.27 -14.77
C ASN A 199 -36.59 26.86 -16.16
N PHE A 200 -37.91 26.91 -16.34
CA PHE A 200 -38.56 26.74 -17.65
C PHE A 200 -39.16 28.06 -18.13
N LEU A 201 -38.78 28.46 -19.33
CA LEU A 201 -39.24 29.69 -19.96
C LEU A 201 -39.89 29.32 -21.29
N ALA A 202 -41.13 29.72 -21.48
CA ALA A 202 -41.89 29.53 -22.71
C ALA A 202 -42.08 30.87 -23.41
N MET A 203 -41.77 30.92 -24.70
CA MET A 203 -41.97 32.09 -25.56
C MET A 203 -42.76 31.69 -26.79
N GLY A 204 -43.83 32.42 -27.08
CA GLY A 204 -44.65 32.19 -28.27
C GLY A 204 -45.48 30.91 -28.24
N TYR A 205 -45.87 30.43 -27.05
CA TYR A 205 -46.81 29.32 -26.83
C TYR A 205 -48.15 29.85 -26.35
N SER A 206 -49.25 29.40 -26.98
CA SER A 206 -50.60 29.82 -26.58
C SER A 206 -51.14 29.06 -25.35
N PHE A 207 -50.64 27.84 -25.11
CA PHE A 207 -51.12 26.85 -24.11
C PHE A 207 -52.63 26.55 -24.10
N THR A 208 -53.38 27.12 -25.04
CA THR A 208 -54.83 27.03 -25.14
C THR A 208 -55.27 26.24 -26.35
N ASP A 209 -54.40 26.12 -27.38
CA ASP A 209 -54.63 25.27 -28.53
C ASP A 209 -54.58 23.76 -28.16
N PRO A 210 -55.35 22.89 -28.86
CA PRO A 210 -55.41 21.47 -28.55
C PRO A 210 -54.06 20.74 -28.60
N PHE A 211 -53.15 21.13 -29.50
CA PHE A 211 -51.82 20.53 -29.57
C PHE A 211 -51.01 20.86 -28.31
N SER A 212 -50.99 22.12 -27.89
CA SER A 212 -50.35 22.54 -26.64
C SER A 212 -50.99 21.88 -25.42
N LYS A 213 -52.31 21.70 -25.39
CA LYS A 213 -52.99 20.94 -24.32
C LYS A 213 -52.54 19.48 -24.28
N MET A 214 -52.49 18.80 -25.43
CA MET A 214 -51.99 17.43 -25.51
C MET A 214 -50.53 17.31 -25.06
N LEU A 215 -49.69 18.29 -25.40
CA LEU A 215 -48.29 18.35 -24.97
C LEU A 215 -48.19 18.61 -23.45
N LEU A 216 -49.00 19.51 -22.90
CA LEU A 216 -49.10 19.78 -21.46
C LEU A 216 -49.59 18.56 -20.66
N ASP A 217 -50.64 17.87 -21.14
CA ASP A 217 -51.14 16.64 -20.51
C ASP A 217 -50.07 15.54 -20.52
N LYS A 218 -49.32 15.45 -21.63
CA LYS A 218 -48.19 14.52 -21.73
C LYS A 218 -47.08 14.89 -20.74
N PHE A 219 -46.82 16.17 -20.57
CA PHE A 219 -45.89 16.71 -19.59
C PHE A 219 -46.31 16.35 -18.15
N ASP A 220 -47.60 16.44 -17.84
CA ASP A 220 -48.17 16.09 -16.53
C ASP A 220 -48.13 14.60 -16.21
N SER A 221 -48.28 13.75 -17.23
CA SER A 221 -48.25 12.30 -17.05
C SER A 221 -46.95 11.76 -16.42
N TYR A 222 -45.88 12.58 -16.40
CA TYR A 222 -44.59 12.27 -15.77
C TYR A 222 -44.39 12.95 -14.40
N ASN A 223 -45.47 13.40 -13.73
CA ASN A 223 -45.46 14.00 -12.38
C ASN A 223 -44.53 15.22 -12.22
N PHE A 224 -44.35 15.99 -13.29
CA PHE A 224 -43.33 17.02 -13.40
C PHE A 224 -43.73 18.38 -12.78
N ARG A 225 -44.94 18.87 -13.12
CA ARG A 225 -45.37 20.23 -12.72
C ARG A 225 -45.66 20.36 -11.23
N ARG A 226 -46.03 19.29 -10.53
CA ARG A 226 -46.18 19.27 -9.04
C ARG A 226 -44.96 19.78 -8.28
N LYS A 227 -43.78 19.92 -8.92
CA LYS A 227 -42.53 20.40 -8.32
C LYS A 227 -42.02 21.75 -8.87
N LYS A 228 -42.49 22.26 -10.03
CA LYS A 228 -41.91 23.46 -10.69
C LYS A 228 -42.89 24.24 -11.57
N TRP A 229 -42.78 25.58 -11.56
CA TRP A 229 -43.54 26.49 -12.41
C TRP A 229 -42.88 26.71 -13.78
N MET A 230 -43.69 26.91 -14.82
CA MET A 230 -43.23 27.37 -16.13
C MET A 230 -43.58 28.85 -16.31
N ILE A 231 -42.68 29.62 -16.91
CA ILE A 231 -42.89 31.05 -17.12
C ILE A 231 -43.24 31.28 -18.58
N SER A 232 -44.40 31.84 -18.86
CA SER A 232 -44.86 32.14 -20.21
C SER A 232 -44.73 33.63 -20.49
N VAL A 233 -44.04 33.98 -21.57
CA VAL A 233 -43.95 35.35 -22.09
C VAL A 233 -44.96 35.49 -23.21
N ASP A 234 -46.08 36.14 -22.93
CA ASP A 234 -47.17 36.36 -23.90
C ASP A 234 -47.95 37.65 -23.57
N PRO A 235 -47.97 38.65 -24.48
CA PRO A 235 -48.64 39.92 -24.26
C PRO A 235 -50.17 39.86 -24.47
N PHE A 236 -50.71 38.78 -25.05
CA PHE A 236 -52.10 38.71 -25.51
C PHE A 236 -53.06 37.97 -24.56
N ILE A 237 -52.56 37.43 -23.44
CA ILE A 237 -53.38 36.71 -22.46
C ILE A 237 -54.30 37.68 -21.70
N GLN A 238 -55.60 37.39 -21.72
CA GLN A 238 -56.63 38.15 -21.00
C GLN A 238 -56.61 37.81 -19.50
N ASP A 239 -56.97 38.77 -18.64
CA ASP A 239 -56.92 38.59 -17.18
C ASP A 239 -57.82 37.44 -16.70
N GLU A 240 -58.94 37.23 -17.38
CA GLU A 240 -59.89 36.15 -17.12
C GLU A 240 -59.30 34.77 -17.36
N GLN A 241 -58.23 34.66 -18.15
CA GLN A 241 -57.54 33.41 -18.44
C GLN A 241 -56.43 33.10 -17.42
N LEU A 242 -55.96 34.07 -16.64
CA LEU A 242 -54.88 33.87 -15.65
C LEU A 242 -55.13 32.72 -14.66
N PRO A 243 -56.37 32.50 -14.15
CA PRO A 243 -56.65 31.35 -13.30
C PRO A 243 -56.35 30.00 -13.98
N PHE A 244 -56.68 29.87 -15.28
CA PHE A 244 -56.38 28.64 -16.04
C PHE A 244 -54.87 28.39 -16.12
N PHE A 245 -54.07 29.42 -16.38
CA PHE A 245 -52.61 29.29 -16.42
C PHE A 245 -52.04 28.96 -15.04
N ARG A 246 -52.54 29.61 -13.98
CA ARG A 246 -52.13 29.35 -12.59
C ARG A 246 -52.46 27.91 -12.15
N ASP A 247 -53.64 27.40 -12.46
CA ASP A 247 -54.03 26.00 -12.17
C ASP A 247 -53.13 25.00 -12.91
N ASN A 248 -52.59 25.41 -14.06
CA ASN A 248 -51.60 24.69 -14.84
C ASN A 248 -50.15 24.95 -14.43
N GLN A 249 -49.90 25.70 -13.34
CA GLN A 249 -48.57 26.08 -12.84
C GLN A 249 -47.74 26.85 -13.86
N ILE A 250 -48.40 27.71 -14.63
CA ILE A 250 -47.81 28.61 -15.60
C ILE A 250 -47.96 30.04 -15.07
N ALA A 251 -46.82 30.71 -14.84
CA ALA A 251 -46.77 32.12 -14.51
C ALA A 251 -46.66 32.94 -15.79
N VAL A 252 -47.60 33.85 -16.03
CA VAL A 252 -47.65 34.67 -17.26
C VAL A 252 -46.96 36.01 -17.02
N ILE A 253 -46.07 36.38 -17.93
CA ILE A 253 -45.46 37.71 -18.02
C ILE A 253 -45.98 38.37 -19.30
N LYS A 254 -46.76 39.43 -19.14
CA LYS A 254 -47.41 40.16 -20.24
C LYS A 254 -46.42 41.07 -20.96
N MET A 255 -45.59 40.49 -21.81
CA MET A 255 -44.66 41.20 -22.68
C MET A 255 -44.43 40.42 -23.97
N THR A 256 -44.03 41.12 -25.03
CA THR A 256 -43.62 40.48 -26.29
C THR A 256 -42.26 39.80 -26.13
N CYS A 257 -41.95 38.84 -27.01
CA CYS A 257 -40.63 38.22 -27.05
C CYS A 257 -39.52 39.27 -27.28
N ASP A 258 -39.77 40.24 -28.15
CA ASP A 258 -38.78 41.29 -28.47
C ASP A 258 -38.48 42.19 -27.26
N GLU A 259 -39.51 42.59 -26.51
CA GLU A 259 -39.34 43.35 -25.26
C GLU A 259 -38.56 42.55 -24.21
N PHE A 260 -38.85 41.25 -24.05
CA PHE A 260 -38.14 40.40 -23.09
C PHE A 260 -36.64 40.32 -23.43
N ILE A 261 -36.34 40.08 -24.70
CA ILE A 261 -34.97 39.97 -25.20
C ILE A 261 -34.24 41.31 -25.03
N GLY A 262 -34.90 42.43 -25.34
CA GLY A 262 -34.35 43.77 -25.13
C GLY A 262 -33.97 44.03 -23.66
N GLU A 263 -34.88 43.76 -22.73
CA GLU A 263 -34.63 43.91 -21.28
C GLU A 263 -33.50 43.00 -20.77
N TYR A 264 -33.38 41.77 -21.29
CA TYR A 264 -32.27 40.88 -20.95
C TYR A 264 -30.93 41.46 -21.42
N VAL A 265 -30.85 41.94 -22.67
CA VAL A 265 -29.61 42.50 -23.25
C VAL A 265 -29.18 43.75 -22.49
N ASP A 266 -30.12 44.63 -22.14
CA ASP A 266 -29.83 45.82 -21.33
C ASP A 266 -29.35 45.45 -19.92
N TRP A 267 -29.99 44.46 -19.30
CA TRP A 267 -29.58 43.95 -17.99
C TRP A 267 -28.19 43.32 -18.04
N GLU A 268 -27.89 42.47 -19.02
CA GLU A 268 -26.61 41.78 -19.19
C GLU A 268 -25.46 42.80 -19.33
N ASN A 269 -25.63 43.80 -20.20
CA ASN A 269 -24.68 44.90 -20.38
C ASN A 269 -24.45 45.72 -19.10
N SER A 270 -25.50 45.91 -18.28
CA SER A 270 -25.40 46.63 -17.01
C SER A 270 -24.65 45.82 -15.94
N GLN A 271 -24.87 44.50 -15.89
CA GLN A 271 -24.23 43.60 -14.93
C GLN A 271 -22.75 43.43 -15.24
N ASP A 272 -22.35 43.32 -16.51
CA ASP A 272 -20.95 43.17 -16.90
C ASP A 272 -20.08 44.37 -16.50
N LYS A 273 -20.64 45.59 -16.57
CA LYS A 273 -19.97 46.81 -16.08
C LYS A 273 -19.80 46.82 -14.56
N VAL A 274 -20.78 46.33 -13.81
CA VAL A 274 -20.76 46.28 -12.34
C VAL A 274 -19.83 45.16 -11.84
N PHE A 275 -19.87 43.97 -12.47
CA PHE A 275 -19.05 42.82 -12.13
C PHE A 275 -17.55 43.04 -12.41
N TYR A 276 -17.22 43.72 -13.51
CA TYR A 276 -15.84 44.06 -13.86
C TYR A 276 -15.15 44.91 -12.77
N ASN A 277 -15.85 45.91 -12.25
CA ASN A 277 -15.32 46.78 -11.20
C ASN A 277 -15.18 46.07 -9.83
N LEU A 278 -15.98 45.02 -9.57
CA LEU A 278 -15.97 44.27 -8.30
C LEU A 278 -14.86 43.22 -8.22
N LYS A 279 -14.54 42.51 -9.32
CA LYS A 279 -13.59 41.37 -9.29
C LYS A 279 -12.10 41.71 -9.41
N ARG A 280 -11.73 42.94 -9.80
CA ARG A 280 -10.31 43.39 -9.91
C ARG A 280 -9.41 42.43 -10.73
N ILE A 281 -9.94 41.73 -11.73
CA ILE A 281 -9.17 40.84 -12.61
C ILE A 281 -8.19 41.68 -13.42
N LYS A 282 -6.90 41.39 -13.30
CA LYS A 282 -5.82 42.14 -13.97
C LYS A 282 -4.80 41.17 -14.54
N TYR A 283 -4.51 41.35 -15.82
CA TYR A 283 -3.39 40.70 -16.49
C TYR A 283 -2.28 41.72 -16.72
N SER A 284 -1.03 41.28 -16.65
CA SER A 284 0.14 42.11 -16.92
C SER A 284 1.00 41.54 -18.04
N ASP A 285 1.65 42.42 -18.80
CA ASP A 285 2.65 42.03 -19.79
C ASP A 285 4.00 41.68 -19.13
N VAL A 286 4.99 41.33 -19.96
CA VAL A 286 6.37 41.05 -19.52
C VAL A 286 7.08 42.24 -18.86
N GLU A 287 6.60 43.47 -19.07
CA GLU A 287 7.10 44.70 -18.43
C GLU A 287 6.32 45.05 -17.15
N LYS A 288 5.45 44.15 -16.68
CA LYS A 288 4.56 44.33 -15.51
C LYS A 288 3.53 45.47 -15.69
N LYS A 289 3.24 45.88 -16.92
CA LYS A 289 2.18 46.84 -17.24
C LYS A 289 0.85 46.12 -17.40
N ILE A 290 -0.23 46.73 -16.90
CA ILE A 290 -1.57 46.13 -16.99
C ILE A 290 -2.00 46.08 -18.46
N ILE A 291 -2.40 44.90 -18.92
CA ILE A 291 -2.96 44.68 -20.24
C ILE A 291 -4.43 45.10 -20.20
N SER A 292 -4.81 46.00 -21.10
CA SER A 292 -6.21 46.39 -21.28
C SER A 292 -6.93 45.30 -22.08
N VAL A 293 -7.88 44.63 -21.43
CA VAL A 293 -8.77 43.64 -22.04
C VAL A 293 -10.22 44.12 -21.97
N PRO A 294 -11.06 43.79 -22.97
CA PRO A 294 -12.50 44.01 -22.88
C PRO A 294 -13.10 43.40 -21.59
N PRO A 295 -14.06 44.08 -20.92
CA PRO A 295 -14.65 43.58 -19.67
C PRO A 295 -15.28 42.18 -19.77
N ASP A 296 -15.90 41.88 -20.90
CA ASP A 296 -16.50 40.58 -21.22
C ASP A 296 -15.42 39.49 -21.34
N LEU A 297 -14.30 39.76 -22.03
CA LEU A 297 -13.15 38.86 -22.11
C LEU A 297 -12.54 38.62 -20.73
N ALA A 298 -12.38 39.69 -19.94
CA ALA A 298 -11.86 39.59 -18.58
C ALA A 298 -12.76 38.73 -17.68
N LEU A 299 -14.08 38.79 -17.84
CA LEU A 299 -15.03 37.97 -17.07
C LEU A 299 -15.02 36.50 -17.51
N ARG A 300 -14.91 36.22 -18.83
CA ARG A 300 -14.78 34.85 -19.36
C ARG A 300 -13.49 34.17 -18.87
N LEU A 301 -12.37 34.90 -18.94
CA LEU A 301 -11.06 34.39 -18.51
C LEU A 301 -10.94 34.34 -16.98
N GLY A 302 -11.30 35.43 -16.29
CA GLY A 302 -11.29 35.66 -14.84
C GLY A 302 -10.76 34.53 -13.95
N ASP A 303 -11.65 33.89 -13.19
CA ASP A 303 -11.29 32.85 -12.22
C ASP A 303 -10.87 31.53 -12.88
N ASN A 304 -11.02 31.39 -14.20
CA ASN A 304 -10.70 30.17 -14.93
C ASN A 304 -9.25 30.17 -15.46
N PHE A 305 -8.67 31.35 -15.71
CA PHE A 305 -7.34 31.56 -16.29
C PHE A 305 -6.56 32.60 -15.49
N VAL A 306 -5.72 32.12 -14.58
CA VAL A 306 -5.04 32.96 -13.58
C VAL A 306 -3.58 33.14 -13.95
N GLN A 307 -3.12 34.39 -13.99
CA GLN A 307 -1.71 34.67 -14.26
C GLN A 307 -0.85 34.43 -13.02
N LEU A 308 0.19 33.62 -13.17
CA LEU A 308 1.18 33.31 -12.14
C LEU A 308 2.29 34.36 -12.21
N SER A 309 2.29 35.30 -11.27
CA SER A 309 3.26 36.41 -11.20
C SER A 309 3.49 36.88 -9.76
N ASP A 310 4.37 37.86 -9.58
CA ASP A 310 4.58 38.53 -8.30
C ASP A 310 3.28 39.15 -7.74
N TYR A 311 2.34 39.51 -8.62
CA TYR A 311 1.04 40.08 -8.25
C TYR A 311 -0.07 39.06 -8.05
N TYR A 312 0.23 37.77 -8.18
CA TYR A 312 -0.70 36.68 -7.88
C TYR A 312 -1.31 36.89 -6.49
N LYS A 313 -2.65 36.83 -6.41
CA LYS A 313 -3.41 36.94 -5.16
C LYS A 313 -4.26 35.69 -5.01
N SER A 314 -4.04 34.98 -3.92
CA SER A 314 -4.82 33.82 -3.51
C SER A 314 -5.08 33.87 -2.01
N ALA A 315 -5.87 32.92 -1.50
CA ALA A 315 -5.99 32.73 -0.06
C ALA A 315 -4.60 32.46 0.53
N TYR A 316 -4.27 33.17 1.62
CA TYR A 316 -3.01 32.99 2.31
C TYR A 316 -2.95 31.57 2.88
N VAL A 317 -1.88 30.84 2.56
CA VAL A 317 -1.58 29.51 3.13
C VAL A 317 -0.49 29.69 4.18
N GLU A 318 -0.78 29.31 5.42
CA GLU A 318 0.21 29.29 6.48
C GLU A 318 1.26 28.19 6.23
N PRO A 319 2.57 28.44 6.52
CA PRO A 319 3.63 27.46 6.29
C PRO A 319 3.34 26.11 6.98
N LYS A 320 2.84 26.16 8.22
CA LYS A 320 2.51 24.98 9.01
C LYS A 320 1.44 24.10 8.33
N ASP A 321 0.47 24.71 7.65
CA ASP A 321 -0.66 24.02 7.04
C ASP A 321 -0.25 23.41 5.69
N PHE A 322 0.63 24.10 4.94
CA PHE A 322 1.29 23.53 3.77
C PHE A 322 2.03 22.22 4.10
N TYR A 323 2.89 22.22 5.13
CA TYR A 323 3.61 21.00 5.53
C TYR A 323 2.71 19.90 6.08
N LYS A 324 1.54 20.25 6.62
CA LYS A 324 0.51 19.28 7.02
C LYS A 324 -0.22 18.65 5.83
N GLY A 325 -0.02 19.14 4.61
CA GLY A 325 -0.58 18.55 3.40
C GLY A 325 -1.77 19.30 2.82
N GLU A 326 -1.95 20.58 3.14
CA GLU A 326 -2.90 21.44 2.41
C GLU A 326 -2.52 21.59 0.92
N THR A 327 -3.52 21.87 0.09
CA THR A 327 -3.30 22.01 -1.37
C THR A 327 -2.40 23.21 -1.63
N PRO A 328 -1.26 23.04 -2.32
CA PRO A 328 -0.35 24.14 -2.60
C PRO A 328 -0.93 25.08 -3.67
N ASN A 329 -0.57 26.35 -3.59
CA ASN A 329 -0.77 27.34 -4.63
C ASN A 329 0.56 28.06 -4.94
N PHE A 330 0.55 28.99 -5.90
CA PHE A 330 1.77 29.69 -6.32
C PHE A 330 2.41 30.56 -5.22
N GLU A 331 1.70 30.94 -4.15
CA GLU A 331 2.29 31.69 -3.03
C GLU A 331 3.35 30.88 -2.27
N ILE A 332 3.23 29.55 -2.23
CA ILE A 332 4.16 28.65 -1.53
C ILE A 332 5.59 28.84 -2.05
N VAL A 333 5.73 28.85 -3.38
CA VAL A 333 7.04 29.03 -4.02
C VAL A 333 7.49 30.47 -3.98
N LYS A 334 6.57 31.46 -4.02
CA LYS A 334 6.92 32.89 -3.88
C LYS A 334 7.55 33.23 -2.53
N LYS A 335 7.12 32.54 -1.47
CA LYS A 335 7.63 32.72 -0.10
C LYS A 335 8.72 31.72 0.28
N ASP A 336 9.16 30.89 -0.68
CA ASP A 336 10.21 29.89 -0.49
C ASP A 336 9.92 28.90 0.66
N TYR A 337 8.65 28.50 0.81
CA TYR A 337 8.24 27.47 1.78
C TYR A 337 8.57 26.06 1.29
N ASP A 338 8.68 25.80 -0.01
CA ASP A 338 9.12 24.50 -0.54
C ASP A 338 10.63 24.29 -0.40
N VAL A 339 11.09 23.04 -0.32
CA VAL A 339 12.51 22.69 -0.41
C VAL A 339 12.90 22.56 -1.88
N VAL A 340 13.87 23.37 -2.32
CA VAL A 340 14.19 23.50 -3.74
C VAL A 340 15.20 22.45 -4.17
N LYS A 341 14.75 21.46 -4.96
CA LYS A 341 15.61 20.46 -5.61
C LYS A 341 16.36 21.05 -6.81
N ARG A 342 17.34 21.92 -6.57
CA ARG A 342 17.99 22.77 -7.60
C ARG A 342 18.42 21.98 -8.83
N LYS A 343 19.14 20.87 -8.65
CA LYS A 343 19.62 20.02 -9.75
C LYS A 343 18.48 19.54 -10.65
N LEU A 344 17.39 19.04 -10.05
CA LEU A 344 16.22 18.56 -10.78
C LEU A 344 15.49 19.72 -11.48
N VAL A 345 15.35 20.86 -10.80
CA VAL A 345 14.70 22.03 -11.38
C VAL A 345 15.48 22.56 -12.58
N ASP A 346 16.80 22.61 -12.51
CA ASP A 346 17.65 23.03 -13.62
C ASP A 346 17.56 22.08 -14.82
N GLU A 347 17.55 20.76 -14.58
CA GLU A 347 17.32 19.75 -15.62
C GLU A 347 15.96 19.94 -16.33
N ILE A 348 14.89 20.11 -15.56
CA ILE A 348 13.54 20.33 -16.11
C ILE A 348 13.45 21.68 -16.85
N LYS A 349 14.13 22.73 -16.37
CA LYS A 349 14.18 24.04 -17.05
C LYS A 349 14.81 23.92 -18.42
N ASP A 350 15.91 23.17 -18.54
CA ASP A 350 16.60 23.00 -19.81
C ASP A 350 15.74 22.21 -20.81
N GLU A 351 15.05 21.17 -20.35
CA GLU A 351 14.08 20.45 -21.18
C GLU A 351 12.88 21.32 -21.60
N ALA A 352 12.35 22.14 -20.69
CA ALA A 352 11.27 23.08 -21.02
C ALA A 352 11.70 24.08 -22.10
N ARG A 353 12.94 24.60 -22.01
CA ARG A 353 13.53 25.50 -23.02
C ARG A 353 13.74 24.79 -24.36
N ARG A 354 14.18 23.52 -24.35
CA ARG A 354 14.33 22.71 -25.56
C ARG A 354 13.00 22.53 -26.27
N LEU A 355 11.95 22.11 -25.57
CA LEU A 355 10.60 21.93 -26.12
C LEU A 355 10.03 23.23 -26.70
N LEU A 356 10.25 24.35 -26.02
CA LEU A 356 9.84 25.67 -26.52
C LEU A 356 10.64 26.12 -27.76
N ASN A 357 11.76 25.49 -28.11
CA ASN A 357 12.55 25.82 -29.30
C ASN A 357 12.30 24.89 -30.49
N GLU A 358 11.63 23.75 -30.28
CA GLU A 358 11.30 22.81 -31.34
C GLU A 358 10.09 23.29 -32.15
N ASN A 359 10.23 23.29 -33.47
CA ASN A 359 9.13 23.62 -34.38
C ASN A 359 8.29 22.36 -34.63
N ASN A 360 7.21 22.21 -33.85
CA ASN A 360 6.24 21.14 -34.00
C ASN A 360 4.84 21.71 -34.29
N ALA A 361 4.05 21.00 -35.10
CA ALA A 361 2.68 21.42 -35.44
C ALA A 361 1.72 21.37 -34.23
N LEU A 362 2.04 20.53 -33.25
CA LEU A 362 1.25 20.33 -32.04
C LEU A 362 1.96 21.00 -30.86
N VAL A 363 1.25 21.77 -30.04
CA VAL A 363 1.83 22.42 -28.84
C VAL A 363 2.45 21.35 -27.92
N PRO A 364 3.69 21.51 -27.44
CA PRO A 364 4.34 20.51 -26.59
C PRO A 364 3.69 20.43 -25.20
N ILE A 365 3.69 19.22 -24.63
CA ILE A 365 3.33 18.99 -23.22
C ILE A 365 4.57 18.54 -22.44
N LEU A 366 4.84 19.17 -21.30
CA LEU A 366 5.78 18.69 -20.30
C LEU A 366 5.01 18.07 -19.13
N LEU A 367 5.16 16.75 -18.94
CA LEU A 367 4.50 15.97 -17.90
C LEU A 367 5.50 15.65 -16.78
N LEU A 368 5.27 16.20 -15.59
CA LEU A 368 5.99 15.78 -14.39
C LEU A 368 5.29 14.59 -13.75
N THR A 369 5.98 13.46 -13.74
CA THR A 369 5.46 12.14 -13.34
C THR A 369 6.07 11.68 -12.02
N GLY A 370 5.36 10.88 -11.25
CA GLY A 370 5.86 10.37 -9.97
C GLY A 370 4.75 9.90 -9.03
N SER A 371 5.15 9.26 -7.94
CA SER A 371 4.30 8.71 -6.88
C SER A 371 3.47 9.77 -6.16
N TYR A 372 2.48 9.35 -5.36
CA TYR A 372 1.62 10.26 -4.61
C TYR A 372 2.43 10.98 -3.50
N GLY A 373 2.04 12.23 -3.18
CA GLY A 373 2.58 12.96 -2.03
C GLY A 373 3.99 13.55 -2.17
N ILE A 374 4.71 13.31 -3.27
CA ILE A 374 6.10 13.79 -3.44
C ILE A 374 6.27 15.27 -3.80
N GLY A 375 5.17 16.03 -3.95
CA GLY A 375 5.22 17.49 -4.19
C GLY A 375 5.22 17.93 -5.66
N LYS A 376 4.65 17.11 -6.57
CA LYS A 376 4.65 17.40 -8.03
C LYS A 376 4.05 18.76 -8.39
N SER A 377 2.89 19.12 -7.85
CA SER A 377 2.25 20.42 -8.12
C SER A 377 3.11 21.58 -7.63
N THR A 378 3.73 21.45 -6.44
CA THR A 378 4.68 22.43 -5.90
C THR A 378 5.89 22.59 -6.83
N LEU A 379 6.42 21.48 -7.36
CA LEU A 379 7.53 21.51 -8.33
C LEU A 379 7.13 22.19 -9.65
N CYS A 380 5.91 22.01 -10.15
CA CYS A 380 5.40 22.75 -11.31
C CYS A 380 5.39 24.26 -11.04
N TYR A 381 4.85 24.70 -9.90
CA TYR A 381 4.88 26.12 -9.53
C TYR A 381 6.32 26.64 -9.40
N ARG A 382 7.22 25.86 -8.81
CA ARG A 382 8.64 26.21 -8.66
C ARG A 382 9.30 26.38 -10.03
N LEU A 383 9.09 25.44 -10.95
CA LEU A 383 9.59 25.52 -12.32
C LEU A 383 9.14 26.81 -13.02
N ILE A 384 7.85 27.15 -12.92
CA ILE A 384 7.31 28.37 -13.51
C ILE A 384 7.98 29.60 -12.88
N ARG A 385 8.11 29.65 -11.56
CA ARG A 385 8.78 30.76 -10.86
C ARG A 385 10.22 30.93 -11.32
N GLU A 386 10.99 29.85 -11.39
CA GLU A 386 12.39 29.92 -11.83
C GLU A 386 12.52 30.38 -13.30
N LEU A 387 11.62 29.95 -14.20
CA LEU A 387 11.64 30.40 -15.60
C LEU A 387 11.27 31.90 -15.72
N LEU A 388 10.35 32.39 -14.90
CA LEU A 388 9.99 33.81 -14.83
C LEU A 388 11.12 34.68 -14.28
N LEU A 389 11.89 34.18 -13.30
CA LEU A 389 13.03 34.90 -12.71
C LEU A 389 14.25 34.92 -13.63
N ASP A 390 14.49 33.82 -14.35
CA ASP A 390 15.67 33.64 -15.20
C ASP A 390 15.66 34.58 -16.42
N MET A 391 14.50 34.77 -17.06
CA MET A 391 14.31 35.65 -18.22
C MET A 391 13.00 36.44 -18.14
N PRO A 392 12.89 37.47 -17.26
CA PRO A 392 11.63 38.15 -16.94
C PRO A 392 10.95 38.82 -18.14
N SER A 393 11.73 39.22 -19.14
CA SER A 393 11.24 39.89 -20.35
C SER A 393 10.74 38.94 -21.44
N LYS A 394 10.81 37.61 -21.24
CA LYS A 394 10.46 36.62 -22.27
C LYS A 394 9.33 35.67 -21.88
N TYR A 395 9.17 35.39 -20.59
CA TYR A 395 8.26 34.35 -20.10
C TYR A 395 7.02 34.96 -19.41
N LEU A 396 5.86 34.34 -19.65
CA LEU A 396 4.68 34.50 -18.81
C LEU A 396 4.14 33.12 -18.38
N GLY A 397 3.67 33.03 -17.14
CA GLY A 397 3.09 31.82 -16.56
C GLY A 397 1.61 32.00 -16.28
N PHE A 398 0.81 30.97 -16.56
CA PHE A 398 -0.62 30.94 -16.29
C PHE A 398 -1.02 29.59 -15.71
N GLU A 399 -2.08 29.57 -14.91
CA GLU A 399 -2.75 28.36 -14.42
C GLU A 399 -4.17 28.31 -14.97
N ILE A 400 -4.55 27.16 -15.52
CA ILE A 400 -5.92 26.88 -15.92
C ILE A 400 -6.64 26.14 -14.79
N ILE A 401 -7.69 26.77 -14.27
CA ILE A 401 -8.58 26.18 -13.27
C ILE A 401 -9.72 25.40 -13.94
N ASN A 402 -10.26 25.92 -15.05
CA ASN A 402 -11.33 25.23 -15.80
C ASN A 402 -11.19 25.43 -17.31
N ALA A 403 -10.49 24.50 -17.96
CA ALA A 403 -10.28 24.50 -19.41
C ALA A 403 -11.59 24.46 -20.21
N SER A 404 -12.64 23.81 -19.70
CA SER A 404 -13.90 23.67 -20.44
C SER A 404 -14.69 24.98 -20.58
N LYS A 405 -14.35 25.99 -19.78
CA LYS A 405 -14.97 27.32 -19.82
C LYS A 405 -14.18 28.35 -20.63
N ILE A 406 -13.01 27.98 -21.15
CA ILE A 406 -12.12 28.92 -21.84
C ILE A 406 -11.99 28.52 -23.31
N ASN A 407 -12.11 29.51 -24.20
CA ASN A 407 -11.89 29.34 -25.63
C ASN A 407 -10.42 29.69 -26.01
N SER A 408 -9.87 29.02 -27.02
CA SER A 408 -8.50 29.29 -27.51
C SER A 408 -8.36 30.73 -28.03
N ILE A 409 -9.40 31.24 -28.69
CA ILE A 409 -9.43 32.59 -29.26
C ILE A 409 -9.27 33.67 -28.17
N ASP A 410 -10.01 33.53 -27.06
CA ASP A 410 -9.96 34.46 -25.93
C ASP A 410 -8.53 34.55 -25.34
N ILE A 411 -7.85 33.42 -25.27
CA ILE A 411 -6.46 33.35 -24.82
C ILE A 411 -5.53 33.99 -25.84
N GLY A 412 -5.66 33.68 -27.13
CA GLY A 412 -4.86 34.29 -28.20
C GLY A 412 -4.93 35.82 -28.18
N GLU A 413 -6.12 36.39 -27.94
CA GLU A 413 -6.31 37.84 -27.83
C GLU A 413 -5.58 38.43 -26.61
N LEU A 414 -5.65 37.79 -25.45
CA LEU A 414 -4.91 38.24 -24.27
C LEU A 414 -3.39 38.14 -24.48
N LEU A 415 -2.92 37.00 -25.02
CA LEU A 415 -1.50 36.68 -25.10
C LEU A 415 -0.78 37.50 -26.18
N SER A 416 -1.41 37.79 -27.32
CA SER A 416 -0.85 38.69 -28.35
C SER A 416 -0.57 40.10 -27.81
N LYS A 417 -1.42 40.61 -26.90
CA LYS A 417 -1.22 41.91 -26.24
C LYS A 417 -0.12 41.88 -25.15
N SER A 418 0.35 40.70 -24.76
CA SER A 418 1.28 40.52 -23.63
C SER A 418 2.76 40.69 -23.99
N ARG A 419 3.10 40.71 -25.29
CA ARG A 419 4.47 40.81 -25.83
C ARG A 419 5.44 39.70 -25.37
N ALA A 420 4.94 38.65 -24.71
CA ALA A 420 5.74 37.53 -24.28
C ALA A 420 6.19 36.69 -25.48
N LYS A 421 7.42 36.15 -25.42
CA LYS A 421 7.91 35.20 -26.45
C LYS A 421 7.56 33.76 -26.10
N ASN A 422 7.56 33.43 -24.82
CA ASN A 422 7.34 32.08 -24.30
C ASN A 422 6.25 32.11 -23.23
N ILE A 423 5.30 31.19 -23.33
CA ILE A 423 4.12 31.16 -22.46
C ILE A 423 3.98 29.75 -21.90
N ILE A 424 3.91 29.65 -20.57
CA ILE A 424 3.76 28.38 -19.86
C ILE A 424 2.37 28.34 -19.26
N ILE A 425 1.60 27.31 -19.61
CA ILE A 425 0.24 27.12 -19.12
C ILE A 425 0.22 25.85 -18.28
N PHE A 426 -0.02 26.00 -16.99
CA PHE A 426 -0.09 24.92 -16.02
C PHE A 426 -1.51 24.36 -15.89
N PHE A 427 -1.60 23.03 -15.98
CA PHE A 427 -2.79 22.25 -15.67
C PHE A 427 -2.55 21.41 -14.42
N ASN A 428 -3.30 21.70 -13.37
CA ASN A 428 -3.27 20.92 -12.13
C ASN A 428 -4.38 19.87 -12.12
N GLY A 429 -4.18 18.77 -11.38
CA GLY A 429 -5.24 17.77 -11.15
C GLY A 429 -5.63 16.92 -12.37
N ILE A 430 -4.74 16.77 -13.37
CA ILE A 430 -5.02 15.96 -14.57
C ILE A 430 -5.10 14.44 -14.30
N ASP A 431 -4.97 14.02 -13.04
CA ASP A 431 -5.29 12.65 -12.61
C ASP A 431 -6.77 12.31 -12.87
N VAL A 432 -7.66 13.30 -12.96
CA VAL A 432 -9.09 13.11 -13.26
C VAL A 432 -9.30 13.04 -14.78
N ASP A 433 -9.97 11.98 -15.26
CA ASP A 433 -10.15 11.69 -16.69
C ASP A 433 -10.80 12.85 -17.48
N SER A 434 -11.79 13.53 -16.90
CA SER A 434 -12.43 14.69 -17.53
C SER A 434 -11.48 15.87 -17.70
N ILE A 435 -10.57 16.09 -16.74
CA ILE A 435 -9.59 17.18 -16.80
C ILE A 435 -8.49 16.84 -17.80
N PHE A 436 -8.02 15.59 -17.81
CA PHE A 436 -7.06 15.11 -18.80
C PHE A 436 -7.57 15.26 -20.24
N LYS A 437 -8.82 14.86 -20.49
CA LYS A 437 -9.50 15.09 -21.79
C LYS A 437 -9.56 16.57 -22.13
N SER A 438 -9.94 17.40 -21.16
CA SER A 438 -10.00 18.86 -21.35
C SER A 438 -8.64 19.46 -21.71
N LEU A 439 -7.54 18.99 -21.11
CA LEU A 439 -6.17 19.38 -21.48
C LEU A 439 -5.86 19.03 -22.94
N LEU A 440 -6.20 17.82 -23.39
CA LEU A 440 -5.92 17.40 -24.76
C LEU A 440 -6.77 18.16 -25.79
N ASP A 441 -8.04 18.38 -25.50
CA ASP A 441 -8.93 19.16 -26.38
C ASP A 441 -8.46 20.61 -26.47
N PHE A 442 -8.08 21.19 -25.33
CA PHE A 442 -7.52 22.54 -25.26
C PHE A 442 -6.21 22.67 -26.05
N ARG A 443 -5.30 21.69 -25.92
CA ARG A 443 -4.07 21.61 -26.71
C ARG A 443 -4.33 21.58 -28.21
N ASN A 444 -5.28 20.74 -28.64
CA ASN A 444 -5.63 20.61 -30.04
C ASN A 444 -6.15 21.93 -30.60
N LYS A 445 -7.03 22.62 -29.87
CA LYS A 445 -7.52 23.96 -30.25
C LYS A 445 -6.38 24.96 -30.38
N LEU A 446 -5.48 25.06 -29.40
CA LEU A 446 -4.32 25.96 -29.49
C LEU A 446 -3.38 25.64 -30.65
N SER A 447 -3.24 24.35 -30.99
CA SER A 447 -2.37 23.91 -32.09
C SER A 447 -2.96 24.26 -33.47
N ILE A 448 -4.29 24.25 -33.61
CA ILE A 448 -4.98 24.63 -34.85
C ILE A 448 -4.81 26.13 -35.14
N GLU A 449 -4.81 26.98 -34.11
CA GLU A 449 -4.68 28.44 -34.26
C GLU A 449 -3.28 28.88 -34.73
N GLN A 450 -2.26 28.02 -34.62
CA GLN A 450 -0.90 28.23 -35.12
C GLN A 450 -0.30 29.62 -34.81
N TYR A 451 -0.34 30.05 -33.54
CA TYR A 451 0.24 31.33 -33.12
C TYR A 451 1.73 31.44 -33.50
N THR A 452 2.10 32.50 -34.21
CA THR A 452 3.49 32.75 -34.66
C THR A 452 4.24 33.76 -33.81
N GLU A 453 3.52 34.62 -33.07
CA GLU A 453 4.10 35.71 -32.28
C GLU A 453 4.75 35.24 -30.97
N PHE A 454 4.29 34.10 -30.45
CA PHE A 454 4.73 33.52 -29.18
C PHE A 454 4.63 32.00 -29.21
N ARG A 455 5.37 31.34 -28.32
CA ARG A 455 5.40 29.89 -28.19
C ARG A 455 4.75 29.45 -26.89
N ILE A 456 4.00 28.36 -26.93
CA ILE A 456 3.25 27.83 -25.78
C ILE A 456 3.86 26.50 -25.36
N LEU A 457 4.01 26.29 -24.05
CA LEU A 457 4.28 25.00 -23.42
C LEU A 457 3.16 24.68 -22.42
N LEU A 458 2.54 23.52 -22.57
CA LEU A 458 1.61 23.02 -21.56
C LEU A 458 2.39 22.25 -20.51
N LEU A 459 2.31 22.67 -19.25
CA LEU A 459 2.91 21.99 -18.11
C LEU A 459 1.80 21.29 -17.34
N ALA A 460 2.00 20.02 -16.99
CA ALA A 460 1.08 19.34 -16.08
C ALA A 460 1.81 18.32 -15.21
N SER A 461 1.18 17.91 -14.11
CA SER A 461 1.69 16.82 -13.28
C SER A 461 0.67 15.72 -13.12
N ILE A 462 1.13 14.47 -13.12
CA ILE A 462 0.28 13.27 -13.13
C ILE A 462 0.99 12.13 -12.40
N ARG A 463 0.24 11.21 -11.81
CA ARG A 463 0.85 9.98 -11.27
C ARG A 463 1.20 8.97 -12.36
N ASP A 464 2.28 8.21 -12.13
CA ASP A 464 2.82 7.25 -13.11
C ASP A 464 1.79 6.18 -13.52
N ASN A 465 1.08 5.62 -12.55
CA ASN A 465 0.05 4.60 -12.79
C ASN A 465 -1.12 5.18 -13.61
N ILE A 466 -1.57 6.39 -13.29
CA ILE A 466 -2.66 7.08 -14.02
C ILE A 466 -2.24 7.42 -15.45
N LEU A 467 -1.02 7.96 -15.65
CA LEU A 467 -0.53 8.27 -16.99
C LEU A 467 -0.39 7.00 -17.85
N THR A 468 0.13 5.92 -17.26
CA THR A 468 0.26 4.63 -17.94
C THR A 468 -1.11 4.14 -18.40
N LYS A 469 -2.15 4.28 -17.57
CA LYS A 469 -3.54 3.97 -17.93
C LYS A 469 -4.07 4.81 -19.10
N TYR A 470 -3.78 6.12 -19.13
CA TYR A 470 -4.22 6.98 -20.24
C TYR A 470 -3.51 6.65 -21.56
N LYS A 471 -2.21 6.32 -21.51
CA LYS A 471 -1.43 5.94 -22.70
C LYS A 471 -1.93 4.69 -23.41
N LEU A 472 -2.52 3.74 -22.67
CA LEU A 472 -3.09 2.53 -23.28
C LEU A 472 -4.24 2.84 -24.23
N ASN A 473 -5.04 3.86 -23.92
CA ASN A 473 -6.21 4.24 -24.72
C ASN A 473 -5.89 5.28 -25.79
N LYS A 474 -4.78 6.02 -25.65
CA LYS A 474 -4.45 7.14 -26.51
C LYS A 474 -2.94 7.43 -26.51
N GLU A 475 -2.35 7.48 -27.69
CA GLU A 475 -0.97 7.91 -27.86
C GLU A 475 -0.82 9.42 -27.59
N LEU A 476 0.20 9.80 -26.81
CA LEU A 476 0.51 11.18 -26.45
C LEU A 476 1.65 11.70 -27.33
N LEU A 477 1.32 12.18 -28.52
CA LEU A 477 2.29 12.80 -29.43
C LEU A 477 2.86 14.09 -28.84
N ASN A 478 4.12 14.41 -29.13
CA ASN A 478 4.84 15.63 -28.68
C ASN A 478 4.62 15.94 -27.18
N ALA A 479 4.80 14.94 -26.33
CA ALA A 479 4.77 15.05 -24.88
C ALA A 479 6.08 14.49 -24.30
N LEU A 480 6.72 15.23 -23.40
CA LEU A 480 7.91 14.79 -22.66
C LEU A 480 7.51 14.44 -21.24
N GLU A 481 7.97 13.28 -20.78
CA GLU A 481 7.78 12.81 -19.41
C GLU A 481 9.07 12.87 -18.63
N ILE A 482 9.02 13.51 -17.46
CA ILE A 482 10.14 13.54 -16.53
C ILE A 482 9.64 12.96 -15.21
N ASN A 483 10.31 11.92 -14.70
CA ASN A 483 10.01 11.36 -13.40
C ASN A 483 10.70 12.19 -12.30
N VAL A 484 9.95 12.59 -11.29
CA VAL A 484 10.40 13.50 -10.22
C VAL A 484 10.45 12.84 -8.84
N ASP A 485 10.34 11.50 -8.75
CA ASP A 485 10.51 10.70 -7.53
C ASP A 485 12.00 10.58 -7.14
N ILE A 486 12.63 11.73 -6.88
CA ILE A 486 14.05 11.80 -6.49
C ILE A 486 14.15 11.98 -4.97
N PRO A 487 14.91 11.14 -4.24
CA PRO A 487 15.15 11.31 -2.81
C PRO A 487 15.85 12.63 -2.48
N PHE A 488 15.57 13.18 -1.31
CA PHE A 488 16.32 14.31 -0.78
C PHE A 488 17.78 13.95 -0.57
N ASN A 489 18.67 14.85 -0.98
CA ASN A 489 20.05 14.82 -0.51
C ASN A 489 20.15 15.39 0.91
N ARG A 490 21.35 15.33 1.51
CA ARG A 490 21.56 15.74 2.90
C ARG A 490 21.27 17.22 3.16
N ASP A 491 21.60 18.09 2.20
CA ASP A 491 21.39 19.54 2.31
C ASP A 491 19.90 19.89 2.19
N GLU A 492 19.20 19.27 1.24
CA GLU A 492 17.74 19.38 1.08
C GLU A 492 17.00 18.87 2.32
N ALA A 493 17.46 17.76 2.91
CA ALA A 493 16.90 17.25 4.15
C ALA A 493 17.17 18.20 5.34
N ALA A 494 18.35 18.83 5.40
CA ALA A 494 18.66 19.83 6.41
C ALA A 494 17.79 21.08 6.27
N GLU A 495 17.57 21.55 5.04
CA GLU A 495 16.67 22.67 4.73
C GLU A 495 15.22 22.35 5.15
N LEU A 496 14.73 21.14 4.86
CA LEU A 496 13.40 20.71 5.31
C LEU A 496 13.26 20.78 6.83
N ILE A 497 14.24 20.24 7.57
CA ILE A 497 14.21 20.22 9.04
C ILE A 497 14.25 21.64 9.62
N GLU A 498 15.00 22.56 9.03
CA GLU A 498 14.97 23.98 9.43
C GLU A 498 13.58 24.57 9.24
N LYS A 499 13.00 24.43 8.04
CA LYS A 499 11.68 25.02 7.76
C LYS A 499 10.54 24.39 8.58
N LEU A 500 10.63 23.10 8.90
CA LEU A 500 9.70 22.44 9.81
C LEU A 500 9.84 22.96 11.25
N SER A 501 11.06 23.29 11.68
CA SER A 501 11.31 23.90 12.98
C SER A 501 10.78 25.34 13.03
N ASP A 502 11.04 26.13 11.99
CA ASP A 502 10.59 27.53 11.88
C ASP A 502 9.06 27.65 11.83
N SER A 503 8.38 26.64 11.30
CA SER A 503 6.91 26.54 11.28
C SER A 503 6.32 25.96 12.58
N GLY A 504 7.15 25.62 13.57
CA GLY A 504 6.72 25.10 14.87
C GLY A 504 6.18 23.67 14.83
N LEU A 505 6.44 22.91 13.77
CA LEU A 505 5.98 21.52 13.62
C LEU A 505 6.91 20.51 14.30
N ILE A 506 8.19 20.85 14.38
CA ILE A 506 9.20 20.07 15.10
C ILE A 506 10.05 21.01 15.96
N SER A 507 10.82 20.44 16.89
CA SER A 507 11.76 21.18 17.71
C SER A 507 13.03 20.38 17.92
N TYR A 508 14.19 21.03 17.86
CA TYR A 508 15.48 20.47 18.25
C TYR A 508 16.27 21.52 19.06
N ARG A 509 17.08 21.07 20.01
CA ARG A 509 17.79 21.95 20.96
C ARG A 509 19.13 22.45 20.44
N ASP A 510 19.80 21.66 19.61
CA ASP A 510 21.16 21.92 19.14
C ASP A 510 21.41 21.31 17.75
N ALA A 511 22.57 21.61 17.18
CA ALA A 511 22.98 21.10 15.87
C ALA A 511 23.13 19.57 15.84
N LYS A 512 23.43 18.92 16.98
CA LYS A 512 23.55 17.46 17.07
C LYS A 512 22.19 16.79 16.92
N GLN A 513 21.17 17.31 17.60
CA GLN A 513 19.79 16.84 17.47
C GLN A 513 19.24 17.08 16.06
N LYS A 514 19.55 18.24 15.46
CA LYS A 514 19.22 18.52 14.06
C LYS A 514 19.83 17.46 13.13
N ASN A 515 21.12 17.17 13.27
CA ASN A 515 21.81 16.17 12.44
C ASN A 515 21.22 14.76 12.62
N ILE A 516 20.79 14.38 13.84
CA ILE A 516 20.09 13.11 14.06
C ILE A 516 18.77 13.06 13.28
N LEU A 517 18.02 14.16 13.19
CA LEU A 517 16.79 14.22 12.39
C LEU A 517 17.10 14.13 10.89
N VAL A 518 18.13 14.82 10.41
CA VAL A 518 18.59 14.72 9.02
C VAL A 518 19.01 13.30 8.68
N ASP A 519 19.79 12.65 9.55
CA ASP A 519 20.22 11.26 9.36
C ASP A 519 19.02 10.30 9.39
N LYS A 520 17.97 10.58 10.16
CA LYS A 520 16.70 9.84 10.08
C LYS A 520 16.02 10.02 8.73
N VAL A 521 15.96 11.24 8.19
CA VAL A 521 15.39 11.49 6.85
C VAL A 521 16.11 10.68 5.79
N ILE A 522 17.44 10.72 5.78
CA ILE A 522 18.25 10.03 4.76
C ILE A 522 18.22 8.51 4.95
N ASN A 523 18.52 8.02 6.16
CA ASN A 523 18.74 6.58 6.37
C ASN A 523 17.45 5.82 6.68
N LYS A 524 16.57 6.39 7.51
CA LYS A 524 15.34 5.72 7.96
C LYS A 524 14.15 5.98 7.04
N PHE A 525 14.08 7.14 6.40
CA PHE A 525 12.99 7.49 5.47
C PHE A 525 13.44 7.47 4.01
N SER A 526 14.66 6.99 3.73
CA SER A 526 15.23 6.87 2.39
C SER A 526 15.27 8.19 1.59
N GLY A 527 15.30 9.33 2.28
CA GLY A 527 15.20 10.66 1.68
C GLY A 527 13.83 10.98 1.07
N ASP A 528 12.80 10.17 1.29
CA ASP A 528 11.49 10.36 0.68
C ASP A 528 10.71 11.50 1.38
N SER A 529 10.25 12.47 0.59
CA SER A 529 9.57 13.66 1.12
C SER A 529 8.23 13.34 1.79
N PHE A 530 7.44 12.45 1.20
CA PHE A 530 6.14 12.08 1.73
C PHE A 530 6.28 11.27 3.03
N ILE A 531 7.17 10.29 3.04
CA ILE A 531 7.45 9.45 4.23
C ILE A 531 8.02 10.31 5.36
N THR A 532 8.86 11.28 5.03
CA THR A 532 9.41 12.20 6.02
C THR A 532 8.31 13.03 6.68
N LEU A 533 7.43 13.64 5.89
CA LEU A 533 6.35 14.48 6.41
C LEU A 533 5.33 13.68 7.24
N ILE A 534 4.90 12.51 6.75
CA ILE A 534 3.94 11.66 7.50
C ILE A 534 4.53 11.08 8.79
N SER A 535 5.86 10.93 8.85
CA SER A 535 6.55 10.37 10.03
C SER A 535 6.91 11.42 11.08
N LEU A 536 7.24 12.65 10.66
CA LEU A 536 7.66 13.72 11.56
C LEU A 536 6.49 14.57 12.07
N ILE A 537 5.37 14.62 11.35
CA ILE A 537 4.23 15.50 11.67
C ILE A 537 3.05 14.68 12.21
N SER A 538 2.71 14.88 13.49
CA SER A 538 1.72 14.09 14.24
C SER A 538 0.26 14.27 13.78
N SER A 539 -0.08 15.40 13.16
CA SER A 539 -1.45 15.75 12.78
C SER A 539 -1.46 16.34 11.36
N SER A 540 -1.24 15.45 10.37
CA SER A 540 -1.17 15.81 8.95
C SER A 540 -2.33 15.22 8.15
N HIS A 541 -2.74 15.95 7.11
CA HIS A 541 -3.68 15.53 6.07
C HIS A 541 -3.04 14.54 5.08
N HIS A 542 -1.75 14.22 5.20
CA HIS A 542 -1.04 13.26 4.35
C HIS A 542 -1.67 11.86 4.37
N ALA A 543 -2.36 11.49 5.45
CA ALA A 543 -3.17 10.28 5.51
C ALA A 543 -4.26 10.24 4.43
N ASN A 544 -4.89 11.38 4.13
CA ASN A 544 -5.90 11.48 3.07
C ASN A 544 -5.26 11.21 1.70
N THR A 545 -4.07 11.75 1.44
CA THR A 545 -3.34 11.48 0.18
C THR A 545 -3.08 9.99 -0.03
N LEU A 546 -2.74 9.25 1.04
CA LEU A 546 -2.54 7.79 0.98
C LEU A 546 -3.87 7.06 0.74
N ILE A 547 -4.94 7.46 1.41
CA ILE A 547 -6.28 6.89 1.24
C ILE A 547 -6.83 7.18 -0.16
N ASP A 548 -6.66 8.40 -0.67
CA ASP A 548 -7.10 8.78 -2.02
C ASP A 548 -6.34 7.99 -3.08
N ALA A 549 -5.03 7.82 -2.89
CA ALA A 549 -4.21 6.96 -3.74
C ALA A 549 -4.74 5.51 -3.71
N TYR A 550 -5.11 4.98 -2.54
CA TYR A 550 -5.70 3.64 -2.39
C TYR A 550 -7.08 3.54 -3.06
N ASN A 551 -7.97 4.52 -2.85
CA ASN A 551 -9.35 4.50 -3.33
C ASN A 551 -9.46 4.58 -4.86
N GLN A 552 -8.44 5.14 -5.52
CA GLN A 552 -8.39 5.24 -6.98
C GLN A 552 -7.87 3.97 -7.67
N LEU A 553 -7.30 3.03 -6.91
CA LEU A 553 -6.95 1.71 -7.40
C LEU A 553 -8.20 0.87 -7.66
N THR A 554 -8.09 -0.08 -8.58
CA THR A 554 -9.11 -1.13 -8.74
C THR A 554 -9.22 -1.98 -7.48
N LYS A 555 -10.36 -2.68 -7.30
CA LYS A 555 -10.57 -3.53 -6.12
C LYS A 555 -9.49 -4.62 -5.95
N ASP A 556 -8.91 -5.10 -7.02
CA ASP A 556 -7.87 -6.13 -6.97
C ASP A 556 -6.52 -5.54 -6.57
N ALA A 557 -6.16 -4.37 -7.10
CA ALA A 557 -4.97 -3.64 -6.68
C ALA A 557 -5.06 -3.12 -5.24
N GLN A 558 -6.26 -2.70 -4.80
CA GLN A 558 -6.54 -2.37 -3.40
C GLN A 558 -6.24 -3.55 -2.46
N LYS A 559 -6.68 -4.76 -2.83
CA LYS A 559 -6.35 -5.98 -2.08
C LYS A 559 -4.86 -6.27 -2.13
N ALA A 560 -4.23 -6.18 -3.29
CA ALA A 560 -2.79 -6.39 -3.46
C ALA A 560 -1.98 -5.47 -2.53
N PHE A 561 -2.31 -4.18 -2.53
CA PHE A 561 -1.65 -3.18 -1.72
C PHE A 561 -1.86 -3.45 -0.22
N LEU A 562 -3.10 -3.70 0.21
CA LEU A 562 -3.39 -4.02 1.61
C LEU A 562 -2.68 -5.29 2.09
N PHE A 563 -2.71 -6.39 1.32
CA PHE A 563 -2.05 -7.63 1.71
C PHE A 563 -0.54 -7.47 1.77
N THR A 564 0.06 -6.80 0.78
CA THR A 564 1.50 -6.50 0.81
C THR A 564 1.85 -5.64 2.02
N SER A 565 0.99 -4.70 2.39
CA SER A 565 1.20 -3.85 3.57
C SER A 565 1.12 -4.61 4.91
N LEU A 566 0.28 -5.64 5.02
CA LEU A 566 0.19 -6.44 6.25
C LEU A 566 1.48 -7.20 6.58
N PHE A 567 2.28 -7.54 5.57
CA PHE A 567 3.60 -8.14 5.70
C PHE A 567 4.70 -7.08 5.80
N TYR A 568 4.74 -6.15 4.84
CA TYR A 568 5.88 -5.26 4.69
C TYR A 568 6.01 -4.19 5.78
N ARG A 569 4.94 -3.94 6.56
CA ARG A 569 5.05 -3.15 7.80
C ARG A 569 6.01 -3.76 8.81
N PHE A 570 6.24 -5.07 8.73
CA PHE A 570 7.20 -5.83 9.53
C PHE A 570 8.48 -6.18 8.75
N HIS A 571 8.73 -5.54 7.61
CA HIS A 571 9.83 -5.87 6.69
C HIS A 571 9.78 -7.28 6.09
N ILE A 572 8.62 -7.94 6.13
CA ILE A 572 8.43 -9.25 5.49
C ILE A 572 8.02 -9.02 4.04
N LEU A 573 8.75 -9.62 3.10
CA LEU A 573 8.45 -9.55 1.68
C LEU A 573 7.28 -10.48 1.33
N THR A 574 6.43 -10.05 0.40
CA THR A 574 5.25 -10.85 0.00
C THR A 574 5.54 -11.59 -1.31
N PRO A 575 5.54 -12.94 -1.33
CA PRO A 575 5.75 -13.70 -2.55
C PRO A 575 4.69 -13.43 -3.62
N VAL A 576 5.10 -13.44 -4.90
CA VAL A 576 4.17 -13.31 -6.03
C VAL A 576 3.06 -14.36 -6.00
N SER A 577 3.41 -15.61 -5.70
CA SER A 577 2.50 -16.76 -5.70
C SER A 577 1.39 -16.60 -4.66
N LEU A 578 1.69 -15.97 -3.52
CA LEU A 578 0.70 -15.63 -2.50
C LEU A 578 -0.25 -14.54 -3.00
N LEU A 579 0.28 -13.44 -3.54
CA LEU A 579 -0.55 -12.34 -4.05
C LEU A 579 -1.49 -12.79 -5.17
N GLN A 580 -0.99 -13.59 -6.12
CA GLN A 580 -1.81 -14.16 -7.20
C GLN A 580 -3.00 -14.97 -6.66
N LYS A 581 -2.76 -15.85 -5.68
CA LYS A 581 -3.82 -16.64 -5.03
C LYS A 581 -4.84 -15.75 -4.31
N MET A 582 -4.37 -14.71 -3.62
CA MET A 582 -5.24 -13.78 -2.91
C MET A 582 -6.18 -13.01 -3.84
N ILE A 583 -5.71 -12.70 -5.05
CA ILE A 583 -6.44 -11.89 -6.03
C ILE A 583 -7.22 -12.75 -7.03
N SER A 584 -6.94 -14.06 -7.07
CA SER A 584 -7.61 -15.04 -7.95
C SER A 584 -7.48 -14.68 -9.44
N LYS A 585 -6.29 -14.20 -9.83
CA LYS A 585 -5.88 -13.95 -11.23
C LYS A 585 -4.68 -14.82 -11.59
N ASN A 586 -4.59 -15.20 -12.87
CA ASN A 586 -3.37 -15.80 -13.42
C ASN A 586 -2.23 -14.76 -13.50
N TRP A 587 -1.01 -15.21 -13.77
CA TRP A 587 0.16 -14.34 -13.80
C TRP A 587 0.06 -13.22 -14.84
N GLU A 588 -0.36 -13.53 -16.07
CA GLU A 588 -0.42 -12.53 -17.15
C GLU A 588 -1.44 -11.44 -16.85
N ASP A 589 -2.63 -11.82 -16.37
CA ASP A 589 -3.67 -10.86 -15.95
C ASP A 589 -3.26 -10.08 -14.70
N PHE A 590 -2.56 -10.71 -13.74
CA PHE A 590 -2.03 -10.03 -12.55
C PHE A 590 -0.94 -9.02 -12.93
N ARG A 591 0.02 -9.43 -13.75
CA ARG A 591 1.13 -8.60 -14.21
C ARG A 591 0.60 -7.41 -15.00
N ARG A 592 -0.23 -7.67 -16.01
CA ARG A 592 -0.84 -6.65 -16.85
C ARG A 592 -1.68 -5.71 -16.00
N ASP A 593 -2.74 -6.21 -15.38
CA ASP A 593 -3.77 -5.35 -14.77
C ASP A 593 -3.31 -4.67 -13.47
N ILE A 594 -2.39 -5.27 -12.70
CA ILE A 594 -2.03 -4.80 -11.36
C ILE A 594 -0.62 -4.25 -11.31
N LEU A 595 0.38 -4.94 -11.88
CA LEU A 595 1.78 -4.53 -11.72
C LEU A 595 2.19 -3.43 -12.69
N GLU A 596 1.92 -3.63 -13.97
CA GLU A 596 2.32 -2.70 -15.02
C GLU A 596 1.41 -1.47 -15.05
N TYR A 597 0.14 -1.63 -14.64
CA TYR A 597 -0.87 -0.58 -14.74
C TYR A 597 -1.20 0.07 -13.41
N ASP A 598 -1.91 -0.64 -12.53
CA ASP A 598 -2.63 0.02 -11.44
C ASP A 598 -1.73 0.34 -10.23
N SER A 599 -0.79 -0.55 -9.93
CA SER A 599 0.11 -0.46 -8.76
C SER A 599 1.52 0.00 -9.11
N LYS A 600 1.73 0.55 -10.31
CA LYS A 600 3.04 1.08 -10.72
C LYS A 600 3.53 2.12 -9.72
N ASN A 601 4.75 1.93 -9.20
CA ASN A 601 5.37 2.73 -8.12
C ASN A 601 4.65 2.69 -6.75
N ILE A 602 3.66 1.80 -6.58
CA ILE A 602 3.01 1.49 -5.29
C ILE A 602 3.52 0.15 -4.76
N LEU A 603 3.49 -0.87 -5.62
CA LEU A 603 4.10 -2.17 -5.40
C LEU A 603 5.44 -2.22 -6.14
N VAL A 604 6.51 -2.46 -5.41
CA VAL A 604 7.86 -2.59 -5.93
C VAL A 604 8.21 -4.07 -6.00
N GLN A 605 8.65 -4.51 -7.18
CA GLN A 605 9.14 -5.86 -7.42
C GLN A 605 10.56 -5.99 -6.89
N GLU A 606 10.83 -7.09 -6.19
CA GLU A 606 12.17 -7.49 -5.79
C GLU A 606 12.43 -8.92 -6.25
N ILE A 607 13.55 -9.10 -6.97
CA ILE A 607 14.02 -10.40 -7.41
C ILE A 607 15.18 -10.79 -6.50
N ILE A 608 15.07 -11.96 -5.89
CA ILE A 608 16.10 -12.54 -5.02
C ILE A 608 16.59 -13.82 -5.69
N ASP A 609 17.91 -14.04 -5.66
CA ASP A 609 18.51 -15.29 -6.12
C ASP A 609 18.04 -16.43 -5.21
N ALA A 610 17.05 -17.18 -5.69
CA ALA A 610 16.43 -18.29 -4.97
C ALA A 610 16.97 -19.63 -5.47
N THR A 611 16.91 -20.65 -4.61
CA THR A 611 17.31 -22.02 -4.96
C THR A 611 16.14 -22.99 -4.84
N GLY A 612 16.02 -23.93 -5.77
CA GLY A 612 14.99 -24.96 -5.73
C GLY A 612 13.57 -24.42 -6.00
N THR A 613 12.68 -24.54 -5.02
CA THR A 613 11.25 -24.17 -5.13
C THR A 613 10.89 -22.91 -4.34
N GLU A 614 11.90 -22.21 -3.80
CA GLU A 614 11.70 -20.93 -3.13
C GLU A 614 11.24 -19.87 -4.13
N PRO A 615 10.37 -18.93 -3.70
CA PRO A 615 10.01 -17.81 -4.55
C PRO A 615 11.24 -16.96 -4.87
N ASP A 616 11.39 -16.59 -6.13
CA ASP A 616 12.39 -15.67 -6.64
C ASP A 616 11.85 -14.24 -6.75
N LEU A 617 10.55 -14.10 -6.99
CA LEU A 617 9.87 -12.82 -7.15
C LEU A 617 9.00 -12.45 -5.94
N TYR A 618 9.29 -11.28 -5.39
CA TYR A 618 8.64 -10.70 -4.23
C TYR A 618 8.07 -9.32 -4.53
N PHE A 619 7.13 -8.93 -3.67
CA PHE A 619 6.54 -7.60 -3.64
C PHE A 619 6.70 -6.98 -2.28
N ARG A 620 6.95 -5.68 -2.31
CA ARG A 620 6.86 -4.79 -1.17
C ARG A 620 6.19 -3.49 -1.57
N THR A 621 5.87 -2.67 -0.58
CA THR A 621 5.45 -1.30 -0.84
C THR A 621 6.67 -0.37 -0.87
N LYS A 622 6.43 0.92 -1.14
CA LYS A 622 7.48 1.95 -1.15
C LYS A 622 8.29 1.96 0.15
N HIS A 623 7.63 1.80 1.31
CA HIS A 623 8.28 1.81 2.61
C HIS A 623 7.42 1.16 3.71
N PRO A 624 8.01 0.52 4.74
CA PRO A 624 7.28 -0.10 5.85
C PRO A 624 6.36 0.88 6.60
N ILE A 625 6.77 2.15 6.75
CA ILE A 625 5.94 3.19 7.39
C ILE A 625 4.66 3.46 6.59
N VAL A 626 4.72 3.46 5.26
CA VAL A 626 3.52 3.61 4.43
C VAL A 626 2.58 2.45 4.65
N SER A 627 3.12 1.23 4.73
CA SER A 627 2.33 0.04 5.04
C SER A 627 1.69 0.09 6.42
N GLN A 628 2.45 0.51 7.44
CA GLN A 628 1.94 0.71 8.79
C GLN A 628 0.78 1.72 8.82
N LYS A 629 0.97 2.89 8.19
CA LYS A 629 -0.06 3.94 8.13
C LYS A 629 -1.29 3.49 7.35
N LEU A 630 -1.13 2.77 6.24
CA LEU A 630 -2.24 2.23 5.48
C LEU A 630 -3.07 1.25 6.31
N VAL A 631 -2.41 0.34 7.04
CA VAL A 631 -3.09 -0.64 7.90
C VAL A 631 -3.80 0.06 9.07
N GLU A 632 -3.19 1.06 9.70
CA GLU A 632 -3.82 1.87 10.75
C GLU A 632 -5.10 2.56 10.26
N LEU A 633 -5.09 3.10 9.03
CA LEU A 633 -6.21 3.82 8.44
C LEU A 633 -7.35 2.89 7.99
N LEU A 634 -7.01 1.78 7.32
CA LEU A 634 -8.01 0.85 6.76
C LEU A 634 -8.53 -0.17 7.78
N LEU A 635 -7.67 -0.59 8.71
CA LEU A 635 -7.95 -1.60 9.73
C LEU A 635 -7.67 -1.06 11.15
N PRO A 636 -8.35 0.01 11.58
CA PRO A 636 -8.08 0.65 12.87
C PRO A 636 -8.45 -0.26 14.05
N ASN A 637 -9.48 -1.09 13.90
CA ASN A 637 -9.89 -2.06 14.91
C ASN A 637 -9.06 -3.36 14.81
N GLU A 638 -8.57 -3.82 15.96
CA GLU A 638 -7.93 -5.11 16.14
C GLU A 638 -8.75 -6.29 15.60
N ASP A 639 -10.09 -6.28 15.71
CA ASP A 639 -10.96 -7.33 15.15
C ASP A 639 -10.85 -7.39 13.62
N LYS A 640 -10.88 -6.24 12.95
CA LYS A 640 -10.71 -6.17 11.49
C LYS A 640 -9.33 -6.64 11.06
N ARG A 641 -8.27 -6.28 11.81
CA ARG A 641 -6.91 -6.80 11.54
C ARG A 641 -6.87 -8.31 11.67
N PHE A 642 -7.42 -8.86 12.76
CA PHE A 642 -7.50 -10.30 12.97
C PHE A 642 -8.27 -11.03 11.88
N ASP A 643 -9.46 -10.54 11.49
CA ASP A 643 -10.27 -11.17 10.44
C ASP A 643 -9.52 -11.16 9.09
N THR A 644 -8.80 -10.08 8.80
CA THR A 644 -8.00 -9.96 7.58
C THR A 644 -6.80 -10.90 7.60
N TYR A 645 -6.09 -10.99 8.74
CA TYR A 645 -5.00 -11.96 8.92
C TYR A 645 -5.50 -13.40 8.81
N GLN A 646 -6.63 -13.71 9.43
CA GLN A 646 -7.24 -15.03 9.35
C GLN A 646 -7.61 -15.39 7.90
N ALA A 647 -8.23 -14.46 7.16
CA ALA A 647 -8.60 -14.67 5.76
C ALA A 647 -7.38 -14.89 4.86
N LEU A 648 -6.27 -14.21 5.16
CA LEU A 648 -5.00 -14.36 4.45
C LEU A 648 -4.37 -15.72 4.72
N LEU A 649 -4.24 -16.09 5.99
CA LEU A 649 -3.60 -17.34 6.40
C LEU A 649 -4.35 -18.58 5.91
N LYS A 650 -5.69 -18.54 5.87
CA LYS A 650 -6.53 -19.64 5.33
C LYS A 650 -6.32 -19.95 3.84
N ARG A 651 -5.66 -19.08 3.08
CA ARG A 651 -5.40 -19.24 1.64
C ARG A 651 -3.99 -19.71 1.32
N LEU A 652 -3.14 -19.85 2.35
CA LEU A 652 -1.81 -20.43 2.19
C LEU A 652 -1.94 -21.94 2.12
N ASN A 653 -1.22 -22.56 1.18
CA ASN A 653 -1.13 -24.01 1.08
C ASN A 653 0.15 -24.48 1.78
N TYR A 654 0.14 -25.73 2.20
CA TYR A 654 1.30 -26.43 2.74
C TYR A 654 2.52 -26.38 1.80
N ASN A 655 3.61 -25.79 2.31
CA ASN A 655 5.00 -26.02 1.91
C ASN A 655 5.93 -25.39 2.97
N THR A 656 7.20 -25.80 2.98
CA THR A 656 8.19 -25.37 3.99
C THR A 656 8.42 -23.86 3.99
N TYR A 657 8.43 -23.22 2.81
CA TYR A 657 8.59 -21.77 2.70
C TYR A 657 7.42 -21.01 3.37
N ASN A 658 6.18 -21.40 3.04
CA ASN A 658 4.98 -20.80 3.61
C ASN A 658 4.89 -21.03 5.12
N ALA A 659 5.31 -22.20 5.61
CA ALA A 659 5.40 -22.46 7.04
C ALA A 659 6.35 -21.45 7.73
N GLY A 660 7.52 -21.18 7.15
CA GLY A 660 8.45 -20.13 7.59
C GLY A 660 7.80 -18.74 7.58
N LEU A 661 7.20 -18.34 6.46
CA LEU A 661 6.52 -17.06 6.29
C LEU A 661 5.42 -16.82 7.34
N VAL A 662 4.62 -17.85 7.65
CA VAL A 662 3.58 -17.79 8.68
C VAL A 662 4.19 -17.57 10.06
N ILE A 663 5.26 -18.28 10.40
CA ILE A 663 5.94 -18.12 11.69
C ILE A 663 6.54 -16.72 11.82
N ASP A 664 7.21 -16.22 10.79
CA ASP A 664 7.78 -14.87 10.80
C ASP A 664 6.69 -13.81 10.99
N LEU A 665 5.55 -13.96 10.30
CA LEU A 665 4.41 -13.06 10.47
C LEU A 665 3.82 -13.12 11.88
N LEU A 666 3.56 -14.32 12.41
CA LEU A 666 2.96 -14.48 13.74
C LEU A 666 3.87 -13.93 14.84
N ARG A 667 5.18 -14.17 14.75
CA ARG A 667 6.17 -13.59 15.67
C ARG A 667 6.26 -12.08 15.55
N ALA A 668 6.19 -11.54 14.34
CA ALA A 668 6.18 -10.09 14.14
C ALA A 668 4.93 -9.43 14.75
N ILE A 669 3.76 -10.05 14.59
CA ILE A 669 2.50 -9.62 15.23
C ILE A 669 2.62 -9.64 16.75
N GLU A 670 3.21 -10.70 17.31
CA GLU A 670 3.43 -10.84 18.75
C GLU A 670 4.40 -9.78 19.28
N ASN A 671 5.56 -9.62 18.66
CA ASN A 671 6.60 -8.65 19.08
C ASN A 671 6.16 -7.19 18.96
N SER A 672 5.21 -6.89 18.06
CA SER A 672 4.68 -5.54 17.85
C SER A 672 3.42 -5.25 18.68
N GLU A 673 2.94 -6.23 19.45
CA GLU A 673 1.69 -6.15 20.21
C GLU A 673 0.46 -5.76 19.35
N ASP A 674 0.48 -6.10 18.05
CA ASP A 674 -0.56 -5.65 17.12
C ASP A 674 -1.93 -6.33 17.35
N LEU A 675 -1.89 -7.57 17.85
CA LEU A 675 -3.04 -8.37 18.25
C LEU A 675 -2.87 -8.91 19.67
N THR A 676 -3.99 -9.09 20.38
CA THR A 676 -4.00 -9.77 21.67
C THR A 676 -3.58 -11.24 21.57
N THR A 677 -2.96 -11.77 22.64
CA THR A 677 -2.53 -13.18 22.72
C THR A 677 -3.66 -14.15 22.37
N LYS A 678 -4.90 -13.88 22.80
CA LYS A 678 -6.07 -14.72 22.48
C LYS A 678 -6.34 -14.83 20.97
N LYS A 679 -6.10 -13.76 20.21
CA LYS A 679 -6.27 -13.75 18.76
C LYS A 679 -5.09 -14.41 18.06
N ILE A 680 -3.87 -14.19 18.55
CA ILE A 680 -2.67 -14.90 18.04
C ILE A 680 -2.85 -16.41 18.20
N ASN A 681 -3.32 -16.89 19.36
CA ASN A 681 -3.65 -18.30 19.59
C ASN A 681 -4.61 -18.85 18.52
N LYS A 682 -5.67 -18.11 18.20
CA LYS A 682 -6.61 -18.50 17.14
C LYS A 682 -5.98 -18.53 15.75
N LEU A 683 -5.01 -17.66 15.45
CA LEU A 683 -4.30 -17.71 14.16
C LEU A 683 -3.42 -18.95 14.07
N TYR A 684 -2.75 -19.34 15.15
CA TYR A 684 -2.05 -20.62 15.24
C TYR A 684 -3.01 -21.80 15.02
N ASP A 685 -4.19 -21.79 15.66
CA ASP A 685 -5.19 -22.84 15.51
C ASP A 685 -5.67 -22.99 14.05
N VAL A 686 -5.88 -21.86 13.37
CA VAL A 686 -6.31 -21.81 11.96
C VAL A 686 -5.26 -22.40 11.03
N CYS A 687 -3.98 -22.11 11.25
CA CYS A 687 -2.89 -22.68 10.47
C CYS A 687 -2.59 -24.15 10.85
N GLY A 688 -3.01 -24.58 12.05
CA GLY A 688 -2.65 -25.85 12.67
C GLY A 688 -3.15 -27.11 11.98
N SER A 689 -4.09 -27.01 11.02
CA SER A 689 -4.52 -28.13 10.17
C SER A 689 -3.70 -28.22 8.88
N GLU A 690 -3.44 -27.09 8.23
CA GLU A 690 -2.73 -27.04 6.94
C GLU A 690 -1.24 -27.33 7.11
N PHE A 691 -0.62 -26.81 8.17
CA PHE A 691 0.82 -26.91 8.43
C PHE A 691 1.19 -27.97 9.47
N ALA A 692 0.26 -28.89 9.79
CA ALA A 692 0.45 -29.91 10.81
C ALA A 692 1.63 -30.86 10.55
N GLY A 693 2.04 -31.03 9.28
CA GLY A 693 3.17 -31.88 8.89
C GLY A 693 4.52 -31.16 8.87
N ASP A 694 4.55 -29.83 8.99
CA ASP A 694 5.80 -29.07 8.90
C ASP A 694 6.50 -29.01 10.29
N PRO A 695 7.77 -29.44 10.40
CA PRO A 695 8.51 -29.44 11.66
C PRO A 695 8.70 -28.05 12.27
N HIS A 696 8.96 -27.04 11.45
CA HIS A 696 9.23 -25.69 11.93
C HIS A 696 7.96 -25.03 12.46
N PHE A 697 6.86 -25.10 11.70
CA PHE A 697 5.56 -24.61 12.15
C PHE A 697 5.09 -25.34 13.41
N THR A 698 5.17 -26.68 13.43
CA THR A 698 4.69 -27.50 14.55
C THR A 698 5.46 -27.21 15.84
N LEU A 699 6.77 -26.98 15.76
CA LEU A 699 7.59 -26.56 16.90
C LEU A 699 7.05 -25.27 17.54
N HIS A 700 6.80 -24.24 16.72
CA HIS A 700 6.28 -22.95 17.19
C HIS A 700 4.83 -23.03 17.66
N TYR A 701 4.00 -23.84 17.01
CA TYR A 701 2.63 -24.06 17.44
C TYR A 701 2.59 -24.79 18.79
N ALA A 702 3.46 -25.78 19.00
CA ALA A 702 3.61 -26.47 20.28
C ALA A 702 4.05 -25.51 21.40
N ILE A 703 4.95 -24.54 21.11
CA ILE A 703 5.30 -23.46 22.05
C ILE A 703 4.09 -22.60 22.38
N ASN A 704 3.30 -22.21 21.37
CA ASN A 704 2.08 -21.44 21.59
C ASN A 704 1.09 -22.20 22.49
N LEU A 705 0.82 -23.47 22.21
CA LEU A 705 -0.04 -24.35 23.03
C LEU A 705 0.50 -24.50 24.45
N GLN A 706 1.81 -24.64 24.61
CA GLN A 706 2.47 -24.70 25.91
C GLN A 706 2.17 -23.45 26.75
N HIS A 707 2.25 -22.26 26.16
CA HIS A 707 1.98 -21.00 26.86
C HIS A 707 0.51 -20.83 27.30
N ARG A 708 -0.43 -21.59 26.72
CA ARG A 708 -1.85 -21.60 27.16
C ARG A 708 -2.05 -22.31 28.50
N ASN A 709 -1.05 -23.09 28.95
CA ASN A 709 -0.94 -23.68 30.29
C ASN A 709 -2.20 -24.44 30.77
N ASN A 710 -2.77 -25.30 29.93
CA ASN A 710 -3.86 -26.20 30.30
C ASN A 710 -3.66 -27.60 29.71
N GLU A 711 -4.29 -28.58 30.33
CA GLU A 711 -4.11 -30.00 29.98
C GLU A 711 -4.53 -30.32 28.54
N ALA A 712 -5.64 -29.74 28.06
CA ALA A 712 -6.16 -30.04 26.73
C ALA A 712 -5.19 -29.58 25.62
N ASP A 713 -4.70 -28.33 25.71
CA ASP A 713 -3.75 -27.79 24.74
C ASP A 713 -2.39 -28.50 24.78
N LEU A 714 -1.92 -28.90 25.97
CA LEU A 714 -0.67 -29.67 26.10
C LEU A 714 -0.78 -31.06 25.48
N LYS A 715 -1.93 -31.75 25.62
CA LYS A 715 -2.18 -33.04 24.95
C LYS A 715 -2.09 -32.88 23.43
N VAL A 716 -2.79 -31.87 22.88
CA VAL A 716 -2.74 -31.56 21.45
C VAL A 716 -1.32 -31.25 20.98
N ALA A 717 -0.54 -30.51 21.79
CA ALA A 717 0.85 -30.20 21.47
C ALA A 717 1.73 -31.46 21.41
N ILE A 718 1.59 -32.37 22.38
CA ILE A 718 2.32 -33.65 22.42
C ILE A 718 1.96 -34.49 21.18
N GLU A 719 0.67 -34.68 20.90
CA GLU A 719 0.19 -35.46 19.76
C GLU A 719 0.72 -34.92 18.42
N LYS A 720 0.68 -33.60 18.23
CA LYS A 720 1.19 -32.96 17.00
C LYS A 720 2.70 -33.16 16.83
N VAL A 721 3.46 -32.96 17.90
CA VAL A 721 4.93 -33.14 17.85
C VAL A 721 5.25 -34.62 17.57
N GLN A 722 4.57 -35.56 18.22
CA GLN A 722 4.75 -37.00 17.99
C GLN A 722 4.43 -37.39 16.54
N TYR A 723 3.32 -36.88 15.99
CA TYR A 723 2.95 -37.12 14.60
C TYR A 723 4.06 -36.66 13.64
N VAL A 724 4.54 -35.43 13.79
CA VAL A 724 5.61 -34.90 12.91
C VAL A 724 6.90 -35.70 13.06
N GLU A 725 7.30 -36.05 14.29
CA GLU A 725 8.47 -36.90 14.50
C GLU A 725 8.33 -38.28 13.85
N SER A 726 7.12 -38.85 13.79
CA SER A 726 6.88 -40.17 13.19
C SER A 726 7.03 -40.19 11.67
N VAL A 727 6.88 -39.05 11.00
CA VAL A 727 6.96 -38.95 9.53
C VAL A 727 8.33 -38.47 9.04
N LEU A 728 9.22 -38.04 9.95
CA LEU A 728 10.57 -37.60 9.59
C LEU A 728 11.52 -38.79 9.44
N GLU A 729 12.31 -38.79 8.36
CA GLU A 729 13.34 -39.81 8.12
C GLU A 729 14.48 -39.74 9.14
N THR A 730 14.74 -38.55 9.69
CA THR A 730 15.81 -38.30 10.67
C THR A 730 15.26 -37.67 11.93
N ARG A 731 15.87 -38.02 13.08
CA ARG A 731 15.46 -37.46 14.38
C ARG A 731 15.71 -35.95 14.41
N ASN A 732 14.67 -35.18 14.72
CA ASN A 732 14.78 -33.74 14.93
C ASN A 732 14.91 -33.43 16.42
N HIS A 733 16.13 -33.07 16.85
CA HIS A 733 16.39 -32.83 18.27
C HIS A 733 15.63 -31.63 18.86
N PHE A 734 15.15 -30.68 18.05
CA PHE A 734 14.34 -29.56 18.54
C PHE A 734 12.93 -30.04 18.92
N LEU A 735 12.35 -30.93 18.11
CA LEU A 735 11.06 -31.55 18.40
C LEU A 735 11.14 -32.48 19.61
N ILE A 736 12.19 -33.31 19.71
CA ILE A 736 12.44 -34.19 20.86
C ILE A 736 12.49 -33.37 22.16
N HIS A 737 13.29 -32.30 22.17
CA HIS A 737 13.38 -31.42 23.33
C HIS A 737 12.03 -30.76 23.65
N ARG A 738 11.30 -30.27 22.64
CA ARG A 738 9.98 -29.68 22.87
C ARG A 738 9.01 -30.70 23.46
N ARG A 739 8.99 -31.93 22.96
CA ARG A 739 8.17 -33.02 23.49
C ARG A 739 8.53 -33.34 24.94
N ALA A 740 9.82 -33.36 25.28
CA ALA A 740 10.27 -33.55 26.65
C ALA A 740 9.74 -32.46 27.59
N VAL A 741 9.83 -31.19 27.18
CA VAL A 741 9.31 -30.04 27.94
C VAL A 741 7.78 -30.12 28.12
N LEU A 742 7.04 -30.51 27.08
CA LEU A 742 5.59 -30.68 27.16
C LEU A 742 5.18 -31.79 28.13
N ASN A 743 5.84 -32.95 28.08
CA ASN A 743 5.62 -34.05 29.02
C ASN A 743 5.96 -33.61 30.45
N PHE A 744 7.06 -32.88 30.66
CA PHE A 744 7.41 -32.36 31.98
C PHE A 744 6.35 -31.38 32.52
N MET A 745 5.80 -30.51 31.68
CA MET A 745 4.71 -29.62 32.08
C MET A 745 3.43 -30.40 32.37
N MET A 746 3.12 -31.43 31.60
CA MET A 746 1.98 -32.32 31.87
C MET A 746 2.14 -33.04 33.22
N ALA A 747 3.33 -33.55 33.54
CA ALA A 747 3.63 -34.16 34.84
C ALA A 747 3.35 -33.21 36.00
N LYS A 748 3.73 -31.93 35.87
CA LYS A 748 3.45 -30.91 36.91
C LYS A 748 1.96 -30.67 37.11
N LEU A 749 1.17 -30.66 36.04
CA LEU A 749 -0.29 -30.50 36.14
C LEU A 749 -0.94 -31.74 36.77
N LYS A 750 -0.54 -32.95 36.34
CA LYS A 750 -1.04 -34.21 36.90
C LYS A 750 -0.72 -34.37 38.37
N TYR A 751 0.49 -33.99 38.78
CA TYR A 751 0.90 -34.00 40.19
C TYR A 751 -0.01 -33.15 41.08
N GLN A 752 -0.59 -32.06 40.57
CA GLN A 752 -1.53 -31.23 41.33
C GLN A 752 -2.93 -31.83 41.43
N GLN A 753 -3.29 -32.75 40.53
CA GLN A 753 -4.61 -33.35 40.40
C GLN A 753 -4.68 -34.76 41.01
N GLU A 754 -3.56 -35.46 41.07
CA GLU A 754 -3.45 -36.86 41.50
C GLU A 754 -3.05 -37.00 42.97
N ILE A 755 -3.64 -37.98 43.65
CA ILE A 755 -3.18 -38.46 44.97
C ILE A 755 -2.20 -39.62 44.76
N GLU A 756 -2.55 -40.56 43.88
CA GLU A 756 -1.64 -41.61 43.39
C GLU A 756 -1.00 -41.13 42.09
N LEU A 757 0.32 -40.95 42.09
CA LEU A 757 1.08 -40.24 41.05
C LEU A 757 1.27 -41.03 39.74
N SER A 758 0.31 -41.87 39.34
CA SER A 758 0.44 -42.78 38.19
C SER A 758 0.71 -42.04 36.88
N ASP A 759 -0.14 -41.08 36.48
CA ASP A 759 0.06 -40.33 35.24
C ASP A 759 1.30 -39.45 35.35
N THR A 760 1.50 -38.86 36.53
CA THR A 760 2.69 -38.05 36.84
C THR A 760 3.98 -38.82 36.52
N TYR A 761 4.11 -40.07 36.97
CA TYR A 761 5.29 -40.89 36.68
C TYR A 761 5.42 -41.25 35.20
N ILE A 762 4.32 -41.55 34.50
CA ILE A 762 4.34 -41.82 33.06
C ILE A 762 4.96 -40.63 32.31
N TYR A 763 4.49 -39.42 32.59
CA TYR A 763 4.98 -38.20 31.95
C TYR A 763 6.41 -37.82 32.35
N ILE A 764 6.81 -38.08 33.60
CA ILE A 764 8.22 -37.91 34.03
C ILE A 764 9.13 -38.86 33.25
N ASN A 765 8.77 -40.14 33.14
CA ASN A 765 9.60 -41.14 32.50
C ASN A 765 9.75 -40.87 31.00
N GLU A 766 8.67 -40.50 30.31
CA GLU A 766 8.73 -40.08 28.90
C GLU A 766 9.60 -38.83 28.73
N ALA A 767 9.43 -37.80 29.59
CA ALA A 767 10.26 -36.60 29.53
C ALA A 767 11.75 -36.90 29.76
N ARG A 768 12.09 -37.76 30.73
CA ARG A 768 13.47 -38.20 31.02
C ARG A 768 14.09 -38.90 29.81
N ALA A 769 13.41 -39.88 29.23
CA ALA A 769 13.90 -40.62 28.08
C ALA A 769 14.22 -39.66 26.91
N LEU A 770 13.35 -38.67 26.68
CA LEU A 770 13.54 -37.69 25.60
C LEU A 770 14.68 -36.71 25.89
N PHE A 771 14.83 -36.24 27.12
CA PHE A 771 15.97 -35.40 27.49
C PHE A 771 17.29 -36.17 27.39
N GLU A 772 17.34 -37.45 27.76
CA GLU A 772 18.51 -38.30 27.58
C GLU A 772 18.89 -38.40 26.10
N ILE A 773 17.92 -38.69 25.22
CA ILE A 773 18.14 -38.69 23.76
C ILE A 773 18.64 -37.33 23.28
N LYS A 774 18.07 -36.23 23.78
CA LYS A 774 18.48 -34.87 23.43
C LYS A 774 19.95 -34.59 23.82
N THR A 775 20.38 -35.03 25.00
CA THR A 775 21.78 -34.88 25.44
C THR A 775 22.76 -35.65 24.55
N VAL A 776 22.34 -36.77 23.96
CA VAL A 776 23.18 -37.53 23.01
C VAL A 776 23.23 -36.86 21.63
N LEU A 777 22.10 -36.34 21.14
CA LEU A 777 22.02 -35.71 19.81
C LEU A 777 22.65 -34.31 19.76
N ASP A 778 22.58 -33.55 20.86
CA ASP A 778 23.08 -32.17 20.94
C ASP A 778 23.76 -31.89 22.31
N PRO A 779 24.88 -32.55 22.62
CA PRO A 779 25.53 -32.49 23.94
C PRO A 779 26.21 -31.16 24.27
N PHE A 780 26.33 -30.24 23.31
CA PHE A 780 27.06 -28.98 23.50
C PHE A 780 26.14 -27.76 23.66
N SER A 781 24.82 -27.97 23.56
CA SER A 781 23.81 -26.92 23.72
C SER A 781 23.31 -26.82 25.16
N ALA A 782 23.21 -25.60 25.68
CA ALA A 782 22.60 -25.36 27.00
C ALA A 782 21.16 -25.91 27.09
N TYR A 783 20.41 -25.87 25.97
CA TYR A 783 19.03 -26.37 25.92
C TYR A 783 18.91 -27.87 26.20
N SER A 784 19.97 -28.65 26.00
CA SER A 784 19.97 -30.09 26.30
C SER A 784 19.98 -30.38 27.80
N TYR A 785 20.46 -29.45 28.63
CA TYR A 785 20.64 -29.68 30.06
C TYR A 785 19.69 -28.84 30.92
N VAL A 786 19.37 -27.60 30.52
CA VAL A 786 18.61 -26.66 31.36
C VAL A 786 17.27 -27.24 31.82
N ASP A 787 16.40 -27.67 30.89
CA ASP A 787 15.08 -28.18 31.27
C ASP A 787 15.14 -29.60 31.83
N TYR A 788 16.18 -30.37 31.49
CA TYR A 788 16.41 -31.68 32.07
C TYR A 788 16.79 -31.58 33.56
N ILE A 789 17.75 -30.71 33.89
CA ILE A 789 18.13 -30.45 35.28
C ILE A 789 16.92 -29.90 36.05
N LYS A 790 16.13 -29.00 35.46
CA LYS A 790 14.88 -28.53 36.11
C LYS A 790 13.91 -29.68 36.41
N LEU A 791 13.79 -30.66 35.52
CA LEU A 791 12.98 -31.86 35.76
C LEU A 791 13.52 -32.65 36.94
N GLU A 792 14.81 -32.94 36.95
CA GLU A 792 15.40 -33.79 37.99
C GLU A 792 15.42 -33.11 39.36
N VAL A 793 15.68 -31.79 39.40
CA VAL A 793 15.56 -30.98 40.61
C VAL A 793 14.11 -30.94 41.10
N TRP A 794 13.14 -30.76 40.21
CA TRP A 794 11.73 -30.79 40.60
C TRP A 794 11.30 -32.16 41.14
N CYS A 795 11.78 -33.26 40.53
CA CYS A 795 11.54 -34.61 41.03
C CYS A 795 12.13 -34.79 42.43
N TYR A 796 13.36 -34.34 42.65
CA TYR A 796 14.02 -34.37 43.95
C TYR A 796 13.25 -33.60 45.04
N GLU A 797 12.61 -32.48 44.68
CA GLU A 797 11.90 -31.63 45.62
C GLU A 797 10.46 -32.05 45.91
N LYS A 798 9.74 -32.62 44.92
CA LYS A 798 8.29 -32.81 44.96
C LYS A 798 7.84 -34.26 45.00
N ILE A 799 8.62 -35.17 44.43
CA ILE A 799 8.28 -36.58 44.39
C ILE A 799 8.75 -37.23 45.70
N VAL A 800 7.86 -38.02 46.30
CA VAL A 800 8.20 -38.80 47.50
C VAL A 800 9.06 -39.98 47.06
N LEU A 801 10.33 -39.93 47.41
CA LEU A 801 11.31 -40.98 47.16
C LEU A 801 11.78 -41.52 48.51
N ASP A 802 12.07 -42.81 48.58
CA ASP A 802 12.83 -43.35 49.70
C ASP A 802 14.25 -42.73 49.76
N ASN A 803 14.96 -42.98 50.86
CA ASN A 803 16.28 -42.40 51.07
C ASN A 803 17.29 -42.79 49.98
N GLU A 804 17.16 -43.97 49.38
CA GLU A 804 18.11 -44.47 48.38
C GLU A 804 17.87 -43.80 47.02
N ASN A 805 16.63 -43.86 46.53
CA ASN A 805 16.20 -43.21 45.30
C ASN A 805 16.42 -41.69 45.36
N ARG A 806 16.25 -41.07 46.53
CA ARG A 806 16.52 -39.64 46.72
C ARG A 806 18.01 -39.29 46.54
N ILE A 807 18.92 -40.14 47.02
CA ILE A 807 20.36 -39.92 46.89
C ILE A 807 20.84 -40.22 45.46
N GLN A 808 20.33 -41.28 44.83
CA GLN A 808 20.57 -41.55 43.40
C GLN A 808 20.10 -40.38 42.52
N GLN A 809 18.92 -39.83 42.82
CA GLN A 809 18.41 -38.63 42.15
C GLN A 809 19.35 -37.43 42.31
N TYR A 810 20.00 -37.28 43.47
CA TYR A 810 20.98 -36.23 43.69
C TYR A 810 22.26 -36.47 42.87
N VAL A 811 22.77 -37.71 42.85
CA VAL A 811 23.92 -38.10 42.01
C VAL A 811 23.64 -37.77 40.53
N LYS A 812 22.45 -38.08 40.02
CA LYS A 812 22.05 -37.76 38.65
C LYS A 812 22.07 -36.26 38.35
N ILE A 813 21.64 -35.42 39.30
CA ILE A 813 21.68 -33.95 39.14
C ILE A 813 23.12 -33.44 39.07
N GLU A 814 24.00 -33.91 39.96
CA GLU A 814 25.43 -33.55 39.92
C GLU A 814 26.11 -34.04 38.63
N GLU A 815 25.75 -35.23 38.15
CA GLU A 815 26.21 -35.74 36.86
C GLU A 815 25.81 -34.79 35.72
N LEU A 816 24.54 -34.39 35.64
CA LEU A 816 24.06 -33.48 34.61
C LEU A 816 24.75 -32.11 34.67
N PHE A 817 24.98 -31.56 35.87
CA PHE A 817 25.73 -30.31 36.03
C PHE A 817 27.16 -30.44 35.52
N ASP A 818 27.88 -31.48 35.92
CA ASP A 818 29.25 -31.71 35.45
C ASP A 818 29.30 -31.90 33.93
N LYS A 819 28.33 -32.62 33.33
CA LYS A 819 28.26 -32.74 31.87
C LYS A 819 28.05 -31.38 31.22
N ALA A 820 27.10 -30.60 31.71
CA ALA A 820 26.75 -29.30 31.14
C ALA A 820 27.90 -28.30 31.25
N GLU A 821 28.52 -28.16 32.43
CA GLU A 821 29.61 -27.20 32.68
C GLU A 821 30.85 -27.46 31.81
N LYS A 822 31.14 -28.73 31.52
CA LYS A 822 32.35 -29.10 30.76
C LYS A 822 32.12 -29.22 29.26
N SER A 823 30.87 -29.33 28.81
CA SER A 823 30.55 -29.51 27.40
C SER A 823 29.90 -28.28 26.74
N VAL A 824 29.15 -27.46 27.48
CA VAL A 824 28.42 -26.30 26.92
C VAL A 824 29.33 -25.09 26.79
N PHE A 825 29.37 -24.46 25.61
CA PHE A 825 30.17 -23.26 25.37
C PHE A 825 29.36 -21.98 25.12
N GLU A 826 28.12 -22.10 24.61
CA GLU A 826 27.18 -20.98 24.47
C GLU A 826 26.18 -21.00 25.61
N ASN A 827 25.82 -19.82 26.12
CA ASN A 827 24.87 -19.69 27.24
C ASN A 827 25.29 -20.45 28.51
N SER A 828 26.59 -20.72 28.72
CA SER A 828 27.12 -21.42 29.91
C SER A 828 26.74 -20.75 31.23
N HIS A 829 26.52 -19.44 31.24
CA HIS A 829 26.03 -18.69 32.39
C HIS A 829 24.66 -19.18 32.89
N TRP A 830 23.80 -19.74 32.03
CA TRP A 830 22.52 -20.34 32.46
C TRP A 830 22.75 -21.54 33.37
N ILE A 831 23.71 -22.40 33.01
CA ILE A 831 24.08 -23.57 33.79
C ILE A 831 24.71 -23.15 35.13
N ALA A 832 25.63 -22.19 35.10
CA ALA A 832 26.28 -21.67 36.30
C ALA A 832 25.27 -21.07 37.29
N ASN A 833 24.33 -20.25 36.81
CA ASN A 833 23.26 -19.68 37.63
C ASN A 833 22.36 -20.77 38.22
N MET A 834 21.94 -21.76 37.40
CA MET A 834 21.15 -22.89 37.88
C MET A 834 21.87 -23.70 38.95
N ARG A 835 23.20 -23.90 38.82
CA ARG A 835 23.99 -24.60 39.83
C ARG A 835 24.06 -23.82 41.13
N ALA A 836 24.27 -22.52 41.06
CA ALA A 836 24.25 -21.65 42.23
C ALA A 836 22.89 -21.69 42.96
N ASP A 837 21.79 -21.64 42.21
CA ASP A 837 20.43 -21.77 42.77
C ASP A 837 20.18 -23.15 43.38
N PHE A 838 20.62 -24.21 42.72
CA PHE A 838 20.51 -25.57 43.23
C PHE A 838 21.30 -25.76 44.54
N ILE A 839 22.54 -25.29 44.58
CA ILE A 839 23.36 -25.28 45.81
C ILE A 839 22.64 -24.49 46.90
N LYS A 840 22.10 -23.31 46.57
CA LYS A 840 21.39 -22.46 47.54
C LYS A 840 20.11 -23.11 48.09
N ASN A 841 19.37 -23.86 47.28
CA ASN A 841 18.04 -24.36 47.65
C ASN A 841 18.04 -25.79 48.20
N VAL A 842 18.98 -26.63 47.74
CA VAL A 842 19.07 -28.05 48.11
C VAL A 842 20.23 -28.28 49.07
N LYS A 843 21.44 -27.81 48.78
CA LYS A 843 22.60 -27.99 49.67
C LYS A 843 22.40 -27.30 51.03
N ASN A 844 21.84 -26.07 51.03
CA ASN A 844 21.55 -25.35 52.28
C ASN A 844 20.40 -25.94 53.12
N LYS A 845 19.60 -26.87 52.59
CA LYS A 845 18.60 -27.61 53.39
C LYS A 845 19.25 -28.66 54.30
N PHE A 846 20.41 -29.18 53.91
CA PHE A 846 21.14 -30.21 54.66
C PHE A 846 22.33 -29.64 55.46
N ALA A 847 22.87 -28.48 55.05
CA ALA A 847 24.07 -27.92 55.65
C ALA A 847 24.21 -26.41 55.45
N LYS A 848 24.48 -25.64 56.51
CA LYS A 848 24.76 -24.19 56.48
C LYS A 848 26.23 -23.87 56.19
N SER A 849 27.11 -24.88 56.23
CA SER A 849 28.55 -24.78 55.93
C SER A 849 29.05 -26.02 55.20
N ASP A 850 30.19 -25.93 54.53
CA ASP A 850 30.78 -27.11 53.86
C ASP A 850 31.14 -28.24 54.85
N GLY A 851 31.42 -27.92 56.11
CA GLY A 851 31.66 -28.91 57.16
C GLY A 851 30.39 -29.69 57.54
N GLU A 852 29.24 -29.03 57.60
CA GLU A 852 27.93 -29.69 57.81
C GLU A 852 27.56 -30.58 56.62
N TYR A 853 27.91 -30.16 55.38
CA TYR A 853 27.61 -30.94 54.18
C TYR A 853 28.43 -32.24 54.13
N LEU A 854 29.72 -32.16 54.46
CA LEU A 854 30.58 -33.34 54.57
C LEU A 854 30.10 -34.28 55.69
N SER A 855 29.64 -33.74 56.82
CA SER A 855 29.08 -34.53 57.93
C SER A 855 27.83 -35.31 57.49
N PHE A 856 26.93 -34.66 56.73
CA PHE A 856 25.78 -35.33 56.13
C PHE A 856 26.20 -36.47 55.17
N LEU A 857 27.21 -36.25 54.33
CA LEU A 857 27.73 -37.30 53.44
C LEU A 857 28.40 -38.43 54.24
N ASP A 858 29.04 -38.13 55.36
CA ASP A 858 29.62 -39.13 56.28
C ASP A 858 28.54 -40.00 56.92
N GLU A 859 27.40 -39.43 57.31
CA GLU A 859 26.25 -40.17 57.83
C GLU A 859 25.65 -41.13 56.78
N ILE A 860 25.55 -40.69 55.52
CA ILE A 860 25.09 -41.54 54.41
C ILE A 860 26.11 -42.65 54.14
N TYR A 861 27.40 -42.32 54.17
CA TYR A 861 28.50 -43.25 53.91
C TYR A 861 28.51 -44.46 54.88
N GLN A 862 28.02 -44.30 56.11
CA GLN A 862 27.90 -45.41 57.07
C GLN A 862 26.89 -46.49 56.63
N LYS A 863 25.93 -46.17 55.76
CA LYS A 863 24.93 -47.11 55.26
C LYS A 863 25.46 -47.85 54.04
N GLU A 864 25.55 -49.18 54.12
CA GLU A 864 26.16 -50.02 53.08
C GLU A 864 25.55 -49.80 51.68
N SER A 865 24.22 -49.76 51.56
CA SER A 865 23.55 -49.55 50.26
C SER A 865 23.70 -48.13 49.69
N LEU A 866 24.03 -47.13 50.52
CA LEU A 866 24.19 -45.74 50.09
C LEU A 866 25.64 -45.28 49.99
N ARG A 867 26.58 -46.08 50.51
CA ARG A 867 28.01 -45.81 50.50
C ARG A 867 28.54 -45.43 49.12
N PRO A 868 28.30 -46.19 48.03
CA PRO A 868 28.82 -45.81 46.69
C PRO A 868 28.33 -44.43 46.25
N TYR A 869 27.05 -44.09 46.48
CA TYR A 869 26.50 -42.79 46.12
C TYR A 869 27.04 -41.65 46.97
N ALA A 870 27.28 -41.88 48.28
CA ALA A 870 27.93 -40.90 49.14
C ALA A 870 29.36 -40.60 48.67
N ILE A 871 30.09 -41.62 48.22
CA ILE A 871 31.44 -41.46 47.66
C ILE A 871 31.39 -40.63 46.37
N ILE A 872 30.43 -40.89 45.47
CA ILE A 872 30.22 -40.09 44.25
C ILE A 872 29.97 -38.61 44.59
N LEU A 873 29.09 -38.32 45.54
CA LEU A 873 28.81 -36.93 45.95
C LEU A 873 30.03 -36.26 46.61
N LYS A 874 30.81 -36.99 47.41
CA LYS A 874 32.10 -36.52 47.94
C LYS A 874 33.11 -36.25 46.83
N TYR A 875 33.14 -37.09 45.79
CA TYR A 875 33.99 -36.89 44.62
C TYR A 875 33.67 -35.55 43.95
N TYR A 876 32.39 -35.27 43.66
CA TYR A 876 31.99 -33.99 43.04
C TYR A 876 32.35 -32.79 43.91
N TYR A 877 32.21 -32.91 45.24
CA TYR A 877 32.66 -31.88 46.17
C TYR A 877 34.18 -31.65 46.09
N TYR A 878 35.00 -32.69 46.23
CA TYR A 878 36.45 -32.56 46.20
C TYR A 878 37.00 -32.16 44.83
N GLU A 879 36.32 -32.52 43.73
CA GLU A 879 36.61 -32.04 42.38
C GLU A 879 36.39 -30.51 42.30
N SER A 880 35.33 -30.00 42.94
CA SER A 880 35.04 -28.56 42.95
C SER A 880 36.04 -27.72 43.74
N VAL A 881 36.65 -28.29 44.80
CA VAL A 881 37.69 -27.62 45.62
C VAL A 881 39.11 -28.00 45.24
N GLN A 882 39.30 -28.78 44.16
CA GLN A 882 40.60 -29.20 43.60
C GLN A 882 41.50 -30.01 44.57
N GLU A 883 40.90 -30.83 45.43
CA GLU A 883 41.60 -31.66 46.44
C GLU A 883 42.00 -33.05 45.88
N ASN A 884 42.98 -33.08 44.98
CA ASN A 884 43.36 -34.27 44.21
C ASN A 884 43.74 -35.51 45.06
N ASN A 885 44.42 -35.32 46.19
CA ASN A 885 44.81 -36.43 47.06
C ASN A 885 43.60 -37.18 47.63
N LYS A 886 42.51 -36.47 47.92
CA LYS A 886 41.28 -37.09 48.41
C LYS A 886 40.52 -37.78 47.29
N LEU A 887 40.54 -37.23 46.07
CA LEU A 887 39.94 -37.86 44.90
C LEU A 887 40.54 -39.23 44.61
N GLU A 888 41.87 -39.37 44.67
CA GLU A 888 42.55 -40.66 44.44
C GLU A 888 42.12 -41.74 45.44
N VAL A 889 41.91 -41.37 46.72
CA VAL A 889 41.42 -42.31 47.75
C VAL A 889 40.00 -42.77 47.44
N LEU A 890 39.11 -41.84 47.09
CA LEU A 890 37.71 -42.16 46.76
C LEU A 890 37.61 -43.01 45.50
N ILE A 891 38.45 -42.78 44.49
CA ILE A 891 38.46 -43.56 43.24
C ILE A 891 38.87 -45.01 43.51
N ARG A 892 39.89 -45.26 44.33
CA ARG A 892 40.28 -46.63 44.69
C ARG A 892 39.17 -47.40 45.39
N GLU A 893 38.38 -46.72 46.22
CA GLU A 893 37.22 -47.34 46.87
C GLU A 893 36.08 -47.58 45.87
N LEU A 894 35.82 -46.63 44.96
CA LEU A 894 34.81 -46.78 43.91
C LEU A 894 35.10 -47.93 42.93
N GLU A 895 36.38 -48.26 42.71
CA GLU A 895 36.77 -49.42 41.89
C GLU A 895 36.19 -50.75 42.43
N GLU A 896 35.85 -50.84 43.72
CA GLU A 896 35.18 -52.01 44.31
C GLU A 896 33.67 -52.10 43.99
N TYR A 897 33.10 -51.03 43.43
CA TYR A 897 31.67 -50.89 43.11
C TYR A 897 31.41 -50.70 41.61
N ASP A 898 32.34 -51.10 40.74
CA ASP A 898 32.28 -50.91 39.29
C ASP A 898 31.07 -51.61 38.60
N TYR A 899 30.44 -52.57 39.26
CA TYR A 899 29.19 -53.20 38.84
C TYR A 899 27.97 -52.27 38.89
N LEU A 900 28.05 -51.11 39.56
CA LEU A 900 27.01 -50.09 39.59
C LEU A 900 27.21 -49.10 38.43
N ASN A 901 26.19 -48.92 37.59
CA ASN A 901 26.24 -48.04 36.42
C ASN A 901 26.63 -46.58 36.76
N ASP A 902 26.17 -46.02 37.88
CA ASP A 902 26.54 -44.66 38.30
C ASP A 902 28.02 -44.53 38.68
N VAL A 903 28.58 -45.58 39.29
CA VAL A 903 30.00 -45.66 39.65
C VAL A 903 30.83 -45.79 38.38
N GLU A 904 30.44 -46.68 37.49
CA GLU A 904 31.13 -46.91 36.22
C GLU A 904 31.20 -45.64 35.36
N ARG A 905 30.09 -44.89 35.26
CA ARG A 905 30.05 -43.58 34.57
C ARG A 905 31.05 -42.59 35.16
N LEU A 906 31.14 -42.55 36.49
CA LEU A 906 32.08 -41.67 37.18
C LEU A 906 33.54 -42.09 36.93
N LEU A 907 33.84 -43.39 37.02
CA LEU A 907 35.18 -43.94 36.76
C LEU A 907 35.62 -43.70 35.32
N PHE A 908 34.75 -43.97 34.34
CA PHE A 908 35.00 -43.70 32.92
C PHE A 908 35.38 -42.22 32.69
N LYS A 909 34.61 -41.31 33.28
CA LYS A 909 34.86 -39.86 33.25
C LYS A 909 36.17 -39.49 33.94
N HIS A 910 36.45 -40.06 35.11
CA HIS A 910 37.66 -39.77 35.88
C HIS A 910 38.92 -40.17 35.12
N TYR A 911 39.00 -41.41 34.64
CA TYR A 911 40.15 -41.88 33.87
C TYR A 911 40.28 -41.13 32.54
N GLY A 912 39.17 -40.88 31.85
CA GLY A 912 39.12 -40.13 30.60
C GLY A 912 39.67 -38.70 30.69
N ARG A 913 39.59 -38.06 31.86
CA ARG A 913 40.13 -36.71 32.10
C ARG A 913 41.61 -36.69 32.46
N ASN A 914 42.16 -37.85 32.85
CA ASN A 914 43.51 -37.96 33.39
C ASN A 914 44.36 -38.96 32.56
N LEU A 915 44.23 -38.90 31.23
CA LEU A 915 44.83 -39.85 30.29
C LEU A 915 46.34 -39.68 30.09
N PHE A 916 46.92 -38.60 30.59
CA PHE A 916 48.37 -38.46 30.67
C PHE A 916 48.99 -39.52 31.59
N VAL A 917 48.22 -40.04 32.56
CA VAL A 917 48.62 -41.15 33.44
C VAL A 917 48.45 -42.49 32.74
N THR A 918 49.51 -43.30 32.71
CA THR A 918 49.50 -44.62 32.04
C THR A 918 48.48 -45.60 32.64
N ASP A 919 48.40 -45.69 33.97
CA ASP A 919 47.46 -46.60 34.65
C ASP A 919 45.99 -46.27 34.31
N ASN A 920 45.64 -44.98 34.26
CA ASN A 920 44.30 -44.53 33.90
C ASN A 920 43.91 -44.91 32.48
N ARG A 921 44.84 -44.92 31.52
CA ARG A 921 44.57 -45.40 30.15
C ARG A 921 44.23 -46.89 30.15
N THR A 922 44.98 -47.71 30.88
CA THR A 922 44.70 -49.15 31.01
C THR A 922 43.33 -49.39 31.64
N LYS A 923 43.02 -48.69 32.74
CA LYS A 923 41.72 -48.76 33.41
C LYS A 923 40.56 -48.30 32.52
N LEU A 924 40.74 -47.22 31.76
CA LEU A 924 39.74 -46.75 30.79
C LEU A 924 39.41 -47.85 29.76
N PHE A 925 40.43 -48.49 29.17
CA PHE A 925 40.21 -49.55 28.19
C PHE A 925 39.57 -50.81 28.81
N GLN A 926 39.91 -51.16 30.06
CA GLN A 926 39.25 -52.25 30.78
C GLN A 926 37.77 -51.98 30.99
N LEU A 927 37.39 -50.77 31.40
CA LEU A 927 35.98 -50.37 31.53
C LEU A 927 35.24 -50.47 30.20
N ILE A 928 35.83 -49.91 29.12
CA ILE A 928 35.24 -49.94 27.77
C ILE A 928 35.03 -51.37 27.28
N GLN A 929 35.96 -52.30 27.58
CA GLN A 929 35.83 -53.70 27.21
C GLN A 929 34.79 -54.44 28.07
N GLY A 930 34.69 -54.07 29.35
CA GLY A 930 33.75 -54.64 30.31
C GLY A 930 32.29 -54.25 30.06
N ASN A 931 32.04 -53.04 29.53
CA ASN A 931 30.70 -52.54 29.27
C ASN A 931 30.56 -51.89 27.88
N LYS A 932 29.76 -52.55 27.04
CA LYS A 932 29.48 -52.10 25.67
C LYS A 932 28.49 -50.93 25.59
N ASP A 933 27.79 -50.62 26.67
CA ASP A 933 26.79 -49.55 26.70
C ASP A 933 27.42 -48.17 26.89
N ILE A 934 28.68 -48.07 27.33
CA ILE A 934 29.38 -46.77 27.49
C ILE A 934 29.37 -45.96 26.20
N GLU A 935 29.65 -46.61 25.05
CA GLU A 935 29.60 -45.94 23.74
C GLU A 935 28.18 -45.44 23.43
N GLN A 936 27.13 -46.19 23.77
CA GLN A 936 25.75 -45.76 23.50
C GLN A 936 25.30 -44.63 24.43
N GLN A 937 25.75 -44.63 25.68
CA GLN A 937 25.37 -43.66 26.70
C GLN A 937 26.08 -42.30 26.53
N ASP A 938 27.34 -42.28 26.13
CA ASP A 938 28.12 -41.05 25.90
C ASP A 938 29.10 -41.20 24.72
N PRO A 939 28.59 -41.29 23.48
CA PRO A 939 29.40 -41.64 22.31
C PRO A 939 30.48 -40.60 21.99
N ILE A 940 30.23 -39.33 22.33
CA ILE A 940 31.22 -38.27 22.13
C ILE A 940 32.39 -38.46 23.07
N ARG A 941 32.16 -38.58 24.39
CA ARG A 941 33.27 -38.76 25.33
C ARG A 941 33.96 -40.09 25.13
N PHE A 942 33.23 -41.14 24.76
CA PHE A 942 33.79 -42.42 24.35
C PHE A 942 34.85 -42.24 23.26
N HIS A 943 34.47 -41.68 22.11
CA HIS A 943 35.43 -41.49 21.03
C HIS A 943 36.50 -40.43 21.36
N TYR A 944 36.16 -39.38 22.12
CA TYR A 944 37.10 -38.33 22.53
C TYR A 944 38.21 -38.88 23.43
N TYR A 945 37.85 -39.55 24.53
CA TYR A 945 38.80 -40.15 25.46
C TYR A 945 39.58 -41.29 24.82
N THR A 946 38.93 -42.12 24.00
CA THR A 946 39.62 -43.22 23.32
C THR A 946 40.67 -42.71 22.34
N TYR A 947 40.37 -41.67 21.54
CA TYR A 947 41.39 -41.14 20.62
C TYR A 947 42.56 -40.50 21.35
N ILE A 948 42.31 -39.83 22.50
CA ILE A 948 43.35 -39.21 23.32
C ILE A 948 44.24 -40.31 23.93
N ALA A 949 43.61 -41.35 24.51
CA ALA A 949 44.33 -42.49 25.07
C ALA A 949 45.23 -43.17 24.03
N GLU A 950 44.71 -43.40 22.82
CA GLU A 950 45.48 -43.97 21.71
C GLU A 950 46.60 -43.03 21.23
N ALA A 951 46.36 -41.71 21.22
CA ALA A 951 47.41 -40.75 20.87
C ALA A 951 48.55 -40.78 21.90
N TYR A 952 48.25 -40.81 23.20
CA TYR A 952 49.26 -40.98 24.25
C TYR A 952 49.99 -42.34 24.15
N ASN A 953 49.32 -43.38 23.65
CA ASN A 953 49.94 -44.69 23.32
C ASN A 953 50.77 -44.67 22.02
N LYS A 954 50.82 -43.54 21.31
CA LYS A 954 51.42 -43.37 19.97
C LYS A 954 50.74 -44.20 18.85
N ASN A 955 49.50 -44.64 19.08
CA ASN A 955 48.66 -45.38 18.14
C ASN A 955 47.81 -44.43 17.29
N PHE A 956 48.46 -43.58 16.48
CA PHE A 956 47.77 -42.53 15.73
C PHE A 956 46.79 -43.03 14.66
N GLN A 957 46.90 -44.30 14.23
CA GLN A 957 45.94 -44.90 13.28
C GLN A 957 44.56 -45.06 13.94
N TYR A 958 44.48 -45.72 15.09
CA TYR A 958 43.24 -45.87 15.86
C TYR A 958 42.71 -44.52 16.35
N SER A 959 43.60 -43.61 16.75
CA SER A 959 43.21 -42.23 17.08
C SER A 959 42.47 -41.54 15.91
N LYS A 960 42.95 -41.71 14.66
CA LYS A 960 42.29 -41.15 13.47
C LYS A 960 40.91 -41.75 13.20
N GLU A 961 40.68 -43.03 13.48
CA GLU A 961 39.38 -43.70 13.31
C GLU A 961 38.31 -43.10 14.24
N HIS A 962 38.66 -42.85 15.49
CA HIS A 962 37.77 -42.18 16.45
C HIS A 962 37.53 -40.70 16.09
N ILE A 963 38.57 -39.98 15.64
CA ILE A 963 38.41 -38.60 15.14
C ILE A 963 37.50 -38.57 13.91
N TYR A 964 37.63 -39.55 13.00
CA TYR A 964 36.77 -39.67 11.82
C TYR A 964 35.31 -39.91 12.25
N THR A 965 35.09 -40.78 13.23
CA THR A 965 33.77 -41.03 13.78
C THR A 965 33.15 -39.78 14.41
N LEU A 966 33.92 -39.04 15.22
CA LEU A 966 33.49 -37.76 15.80
C LEU A 966 33.08 -36.74 14.74
N LYS A 967 33.82 -36.64 13.63
CA LYS A 967 33.53 -35.69 12.55
C LYS A 967 32.33 -36.05 11.69
N ASN A 968 32.07 -37.34 11.48
CA ASN A 968 31.05 -37.78 10.53
C ASN A 968 29.72 -38.15 11.19
N LYS A 969 29.73 -38.58 12.45
CA LYS A 969 28.50 -38.93 13.18
C LYS A 969 27.88 -37.74 13.92
N PHE A 970 28.63 -36.66 14.17
CA PHE A 970 28.14 -35.50 14.93
C PHE A 970 28.25 -34.21 14.12
N TYR A 971 27.11 -33.56 13.91
CA TYR A 971 26.99 -32.35 13.09
C TYR A 971 27.54 -31.09 13.76
N TYR A 972 27.42 -31.00 15.09
CA TYR A 972 27.88 -29.86 15.88
C TYR A 972 28.91 -30.32 16.90
N LEU A 973 30.13 -29.81 16.80
CA LEU A 973 31.23 -30.08 17.73
C LEU A 973 31.63 -28.79 18.43
N ASN A 974 31.82 -28.83 19.76
CA ASN A 974 32.26 -27.66 20.53
C ASN A 974 33.69 -27.26 20.11
N PRO A 975 33.90 -26.07 19.52
CA PRO A 975 35.21 -25.64 19.05
C PRO A 975 36.17 -25.23 20.17
N LYS A 976 35.66 -24.99 21.39
CA LYS A 976 36.44 -24.60 22.57
C LYS A 976 36.85 -25.79 23.43
N LEU A 977 36.21 -26.95 23.28
CA LEU A 977 36.59 -28.13 24.03
C LEU A 977 37.94 -28.63 23.53
N CYS A 978 38.98 -28.40 24.32
CA CYS A 978 40.31 -28.92 24.07
C CYS A 978 41.05 -29.25 25.36
N GLU A 979 41.87 -30.29 25.29
CA GLU A 979 42.81 -30.66 26.36
C GLU A 979 44.24 -30.50 25.87
N THR A 980 45.11 -29.98 26.72
CA THR A 980 46.54 -29.86 26.41
C THR A 980 47.21 -31.23 26.57
N TRP A 981 48.18 -31.54 25.72
CA TRP A 981 49.05 -32.69 25.90
C TRP A 981 49.95 -32.46 27.13
N ILE A 982 49.78 -33.27 28.16
CA ILE A 982 50.51 -33.15 29.44
C ILE A 982 51.57 -34.24 29.51
N ASP A 983 52.71 -33.91 30.11
CA ASP A 983 53.74 -34.90 30.42
C ASP A 983 53.42 -35.67 31.72
N ASN A 984 53.58 -36.99 31.69
CA ASN A 984 53.22 -37.86 32.81
C ASN A 984 54.09 -37.62 34.06
N GLU A 985 55.36 -37.24 33.88
CA GLU A 985 56.30 -37.07 34.99
C GLU A 985 56.21 -35.66 35.58
N THR A 986 56.19 -34.63 34.72
CA THR A 986 56.20 -33.23 35.17
C THR A 986 54.80 -32.68 35.47
N ARG A 987 53.74 -33.30 34.94
CA ARG A 987 52.35 -32.81 34.98
C ARG A 987 52.14 -31.43 34.33
N GLU A 988 53.11 -30.98 33.54
CA GLU A 988 53.07 -29.72 32.79
C GLU A 988 52.79 -29.98 31.30
N PRO A 989 52.36 -28.96 30.53
CA PRO A 989 52.23 -29.06 29.07
C PRO A 989 53.52 -29.59 28.43
N ARG A 990 53.40 -30.65 27.64
CA ARG A 990 54.54 -31.23 26.93
C ARG A 990 54.95 -30.33 25.78
N ILE A 991 56.23 -29.98 25.75
CA ILE A 991 56.86 -29.24 24.67
C ILE A 991 57.52 -30.24 23.71
N PHE A 992 57.27 -30.05 22.42
CA PHE A 992 57.80 -30.87 21.35
C PHE A 992 58.62 -30.04 20.37
N ASP A 993 59.73 -30.58 19.89
CA ASP A 993 60.44 -30.00 18.76
C ASP A 993 59.69 -30.34 17.45
N ALA A 994 59.42 -29.31 16.66
CA ALA A 994 58.69 -29.43 15.41
C ALA A 994 59.29 -28.59 14.29
N VAL A 995 58.95 -28.96 13.06
CA VAL A 995 59.39 -28.29 11.84
C VAL A 995 58.17 -27.87 11.02
N ILE A 996 58.17 -26.65 10.48
CA ILE A 996 57.11 -26.18 9.59
C ILE A 996 57.11 -27.00 8.29
N THR A 997 55.93 -27.48 7.90
CA THR A 997 55.67 -28.25 6.69
C THR A 997 54.47 -27.67 5.95
N GLU A 998 54.31 -28.04 4.68
CA GLU A 998 53.19 -27.59 3.86
C GLU A 998 52.39 -28.80 3.35
N SER A 999 51.07 -28.70 3.44
CA SER A 999 50.16 -29.70 2.88
C SER A 999 49.95 -29.51 1.37
N ARG A 1000 49.43 -30.53 0.67
CA ARG A 1000 49.13 -30.49 -0.78
C ARG A 1000 48.21 -29.33 -1.23
N ASN A 1001 47.47 -28.71 -0.30
CA ASN A 1001 46.58 -27.58 -0.57
C ASN A 1001 47.17 -26.23 -0.09
N HIS A 1002 48.50 -26.13 0.03
CA HIS A 1002 49.23 -24.94 0.50
C HIS A 1002 48.84 -24.46 1.91
N LYS A 1003 48.37 -25.37 2.78
CA LYS A 1003 48.14 -25.06 4.20
C LYS A 1003 49.36 -25.43 5.03
N ILE A 1004 49.81 -24.47 5.84
CA ILE A 1004 50.91 -24.61 6.82
C ILE A 1004 50.53 -25.64 7.88
N ARG A 1005 51.48 -26.53 8.20
CA ARG A 1005 51.42 -27.59 9.20
C ARG A 1005 52.72 -27.65 9.97
N VAL A 1006 52.74 -28.41 11.06
CA VAL A 1006 53.96 -28.72 11.79
C VAL A 1006 54.18 -30.22 11.88
N ARG A 1007 55.40 -30.66 11.61
CA ARG A 1007 55.83 -32.04 11.81
C ARG A 1007 56.55 -32.13 13.14
N VAL A 1008 55.96 -32.85 14.09
CA VAL A 1008 56.59 -33.12 15.39
C VAL A 1008 57.59 -34.25 15.22
N ILE A 1009 58.86 -33.98 15.55
CA ILE A 1009 59.99 -34.88 15.26
C ILE A 1009 59.83 -36.20 16.04
N ASP A 1010 59.61 -36.11 17.36
CA ASP A 1010 59.52 -37.26 18.27
C ASP A 1010 58.35 -38.20 17.99
N LEU A 1011 57.26 -37.66 17.43
CA LEU A 1011 56.05 -38.42 17.12
C LEU A 1011 56.02 -38.87 15.66
N GLN A 1012 56.90 -38.33 14.81
CA GLN A 1012 56.92 -38.52 13.36
C GLN A 1012 55.55 -38.29 12.70
N GLN A 1013 54.74 -37.39 13.25
CA GLN A 1013 53.41 -37.04 12.74
C GLN A 1013 53.31 -35.56 12.40
N GLU A 1014 52.43 -35.24 11.44
CA GLU A 1014 52.09 -33.87 11.07
C GLU A 1014 50.76 -33.45 11.69
N PHE A 1015 50.72 -32.23 12.22
CA PHE A 1015 49.55 -31.62 12.83
C PHE A 1015 49.24 -30.27 12.21
N ASN A 1016 47.96 -29.90 12.19
CA ASN A 1016 47.56 -28.56 11.78
C ASN A 1016 47.81 -27.58 12.93
N LEU A 1017 48.10 -26.33 12.61
CA LEU A 1017 48.16 -25.29 13.62
C LEU A 1017 46.77 -25.00 14.21
N ARG A 1018 46.73 -24.68 15.51
CA ARG A 1018 45.59 -24.08 16.19
C ARG A 1018 45.35 -22.68 15.62
N LYS A 1019 44.15 -22.11 15.78
CA LYS A 1019 43.92 -20.71 15.39
C LYS A 1019 44.48 -19.81 16.51
N SER A 1020 45.56 -19.08 16.23
CA SER A 1020 46.17 -18.08 17.11
C SER A 1020 46.80 -16.96 16.27
N ASN A 1021 47.35 -15.93 16.90
CA ASN A 1021 48.21 -14.95 16.21
C ASN A 1021 49.62 -15.52 16.13
N TYR A 1022 50.09 -15.77 14.90
CA TYR A 1022 51.44 -16.28 14.64
C TYR A 1022 52.33 -15.29 13.90
N ASP A 1023 51.96 -14.01 13.81
CA ASP A 1023 52.68 -12.99 13.04
C ASP A 1023 54.12 -12.76 13.55
N MET A 1024 54.41 -13.18 14.79
CA MET A 1024 55.72 -13.07 15.43
C MET A 1024 56.64 -14.27 15.19
N PHE A 1025 56.15 -15.36 14.58
CA PHE A 1025 56.93 -16.58 14.35
C PHE A 1025 57.30 -16.74 12.88
N ASP A 1026 58.48 -17.29 12.61
CA ASP A 1026 58.92 -17.62 11.24
C ASP A 1026 58.20 -18.86 10.70
N LEU A 1027 57.17 -18.66 9.88
CA LEU A 1027 56.40 -19.74 9.27
C LEU A 1027 56.99 -20.24 7.93
N SER A 1028 58.27 -19.98 7.65
CA SER A 1028 58.94 -20.51 6.45
C SER A 1028 59.05 -22.04 6.49
N ILE A 1029 58.95 -22.70 5.33
CA ILE A 1029 59.01 -24.17 5.25
C ILE A 1029 60.39 -24.63 5.75
N SER A 1030 60.40 -25.63 6.64
CA SER A 1030 61.58 -26.17 7.32
C SER A 1030 62.13 -25.35 8.49
N SER A 1031 61.48 -24.26 8.91
CA SER A 1031 61.86 -23.58 10.15
C SER A 1031 61.54 -24.44 11.38
N HIS A 1032 62.41 -24.36 12.39
CA HIS A 1032 62.31 -25.13 13.64
C HIS A 1032 61.63 -24.31 14.72
N HIS A 1033 60.68 -24.93 15.42
CA HIS A 1033 59.89 -24.31 16.49
C HIS A 1033 59.62 -25.29 17.61
N GLN A 1034 59.40 -24.78 18.81
CA GLN A 1034 58.82 -25.55 19.89
C GLN A 1034 57.30 -25.41 19.89
N VAL A 1035 56.62 -26.53 19.98
CA VAL A 1035 55.15 -26.58 19.95
C VAL A 1035 54.59 -27.38 21.11
N THR A 1036 53.40 -27.01 21.55
CA THR A 1036 52.55 -27.87 22.39
C THR A 1036 51.37 -28.38 21.58
N LEU A 1037 50.96 -29.61 21.85
CA LEU A 1037 49.83 -30.25 21.20
C LEU A 1037 48.56 -30.11 22.04
N HIS A 1038 47.45 -29.94 21.35
CA HIS A 1038 46.12 -29.80 21.92
C HIS A 1038 45.16 -30.78 21.24
N PHE A 1039 44.44 -31.52 22.05
CA PHE A 1039 43.42 -32.48 21.64
C PHE A 1039 42.09 -31.74 21.45
N PHE A 1040 41.61 -31.60 20.22
CA PHE A 1040 40.25 -31.11 19.94
C PHE A 1040 39.35 -32.26 19.48
N LEU A 1041 38.04 -32.09 19.60
CA LEU A 1041 37.04 -33.00 18.98
C LEU A 1041 37.24 -33.20 17.47
N THR A 1042 37.91 -32.24 16.80
CA THR A 1042 38.24 -32.31 15.37
C THR A 1042 39.65 -32.85 15.08
N GLY A 1043 40.34 -33.35 16.10
CA GLY A 1043 41.69 -33.91 16.03
C GLY A 1043 42.75 -33.03 16.70
N ILE A 1044 44.00 -33.49 16.60
CA ILE A 1044 45.14 -32.87 17.28
C ILE A 1044 45.62 -31.63 16.51
N ARG A 1045 45.86 -30.54 17.25
CA ARG A 1045 46.45 -29.31 16.70
C ARG A 1045 47.65 -28.87 17.50
N ALA A 1046 48.59 -28.22 16.83
CA ALA A 1046 49.79 -27.68 17.45
C ALA A 1046 49.67 -26.17 17.67
N GLU A 1047 50.28 -25.69 18.75
CA GLU A 1047 50.45 -24.28 19.07
C GLU A 1047 51.93 -23.99 19.20
N ILE A 1048 52.43 -23.03 18.43
CA ILE A 1048 53.82 -22.58 18.46
C ILE A 1048 54.04 -21.76 19.74
N ILE A 1049 55.12 -22.07 20.47
CA ILE A 1049 55.49 -21.42 21.73
C ILE A 1049 56.71 -20.53 21.52
N THR A 1050 57.77 -21.04 20.90
CA THR A 1050 59.03 -20.33 20.63
C THR A 1050 59.66 -20.73 19.32
#